data_AF-A0A0P9RKB2-F1
#
_entry.id   AF-A0A0P9RKB2-F1
#
_cell.length_a   1.000
_cell.length_b   1.000
_cell.length_c   1.000
_cell.angle_alpha   90.00
_cell.angle_beta   90.00
_cell.angle_gamma   90.00
#
_symmetry.space_group_name_H-M   'P 1'
#
loop_
_entity.id
_entity.type
_entity.pdbx_description
1 polymer ?
#
loop_
_entity_poly.entity_id
_entity_poly.type
_entity_poly.pdbx_seq_one_letter_code
_entity_poly.pdbx_strand_id
1 'polypeptide(L)'
;MPQADHPSCRRIGTMNLPLITSIPPPQRSLASDTYPPGFSKATQELASTLLSPLKPELDVQTTWLTYLDSKEIPDEGANIHSVPLIPSLIEHFTGLLNWTDHDVQGLYPTPSSTSQTPAIQPLGRAAIATFYTRVSQQLEQFYSQKLADYWSIATSDGETKGHQFVAEQIECMKSECAVQIALEKMTTGHYSLLSAALAACATGPDGNTAELQPHSVYGLSASAGDSPLLSLYGAFVIARRLRDEPVQIDQEELEDVLLFTPHDGLEAFASLTQMNEALARRGAEPDYRRRLLADSGADQPVQAAPDSSILQWQYTLLEGNFLSLLHTRQITRQQSMFAQAVQLARTQRMDAVCFEQSIVQLLGSEVYFDHHWRLDRLDNDLVESQMPAWWKTMKQSQRIEWHEQAQRFGQSVVNIRKNSKDHFGQPDNDSRTYFTRYIDKQLEDVLKRASVEVAAQHIIVSLTYITGTEVLDIPGAPMMPATETAKTSLWQLAHTHAYRAKAKDALLIQAMDSEGAVISKLDKTTVKELVTTIETPQHLSEYLDLNLKTSAYAQQLKQSRKVMLEAQMKMMLLEIEQLAFAPAGREWIKAVLDSPAPQWRRTIKGEAIEVRFFTVNQFKMTNVMLIAPAGKFDKGPLVLCTLNASDGIVFRWFNSMFHLTTTFLEEVPFQQYLLKQIPLSRRLETLRAMQYEKEAKHWRPPQVLTQFSLIPIPSRLLHPVVFIRQSKDIYEEIHETRITQLISEAKRHMSQETNQGQAGRSFDLIAGIAILFLPEPIMMPVALGVGLYKTWNAFSKIATKEPPRSF
;
A
#
# COMPACT_ATOMS: atom_id res chain seq x y z
N MET A 1 -3.76 36.81 -79.84
CA MET A 1 -2.34 36.69 -80.21
C MET A 1 -1.63 37.97 -79.80
N PRO A 2 -0.36 37.96 -79.36
CA PRO A 2 0.58 36.86 -79.08
C PRO A 2 0.94 36.85 -77.56
N GLN A 3 1.82 36.05 -76.96
CA GLN A 3 2.53 34.80 -77.25
C GLN A 3 2.93 34.20 -75.88
N ALA A 4 3.18 32.89 -75.90
CA ALA A 4 3.78 32.03 -74.88
C ALA A 4 4.83 32.66 -73.95
N ASP A 5 4.92 32.16 -72.70
CA ASP A 5 6.01 31.24 -72.32
C ASP A 5 5.82 30.73 -70.88
N HIS A 6 5.82 29.41 -70.73
CA HIS A 6 6.19 28.72 -69.49
C HIS A 6 7.72 28.56 -69.52
N PRO A 7 8.44 28.68 -68.39
CA PRO A 7 8.84 27.44 -67.72
C PRO A 7 8.98 27.53 -66.18
N SER A 8 9.13 26.33 -65.64
CA SER A 8 9.48 25.82 -64.32
C SER A 8 10.38 26.60 -63.34
N CYS A 9 10.08 26.37 -62.05
CA CYS A 9 10.97 26.18 -60.88
C CYS A 9 12.09 27.20 -60.56
N ARG A 10 11.92 27.97 -59.47
CA ARG A 10 12.72 27.87 -58.22
C ARG A 10 12.37 28.96 -57.16
N ARG A 11 12.01 28.49 -55.96
CA ARG A 11 12.49 28.88 -54.60
C ARG A 11 12.47 30.36 -54.17
N ILE A 12 11.59 30.68 -53.20
CA ILE A 12 11.90 30.96 -51.76
C ILE A 12 10.75 31.76 -51.12
N GLY A 13 10.28 31.26 -49.97
CA GLY A 13 9.89 32.10 -48.83
C GLY A 13 8.40 32.42 -48.69
N THR A 14 7.64 31.50 -48.09
CA THR A 14 6.38 31.87 -47.40
C THR A 14 6.42 31.43 -45.95
N MET A 15 6.06 32.39 -45.11
CA MET A 15 6.16 32.46 -43.67
C MET A 15 5.40 31.35 -42.93
N ASN A 16 6.03 30.87 -41.86
CA ASN A 16 5.41 30.05 -40.82
C ASN A 16 4.35 30.87 -40.07
N LEU A 17 3.10 30.42 -40.11
CA LEU A 17 2.13 30.63 -39.03
C LEU A 17 2.24 29.41 -38.10
N PRO A 18 2.38 29.59 -36.78
CA PRO A 18 2.55 28.48 -35.85
C PRO A 18 1.25 27.68 -35.76
N LEU A 19 1.29 26.42 -36.20
CA LEU A 19 0.31 25.43 -35.75
C LEU A 19 0.33 25.43 -34.22
N ILE A 20 -0.84 25.63 -33.63
CA ILE A 20 -1.10 25.33 -32.23
C ILE A 20 -0.80 23.85 -32.05
N THR A 21 0.38 23.57 -31.52
CA THR A 21 0.78 22.25 -31.05
C THR A 21 -0.10 21.97 -29.83
N SER A 22 -1.21 21.28 -30.06
CA SER A 22 -1.87 20.54 -29.00
C SER A 22 -0.81 19.64 -28.38
N ILE A 23 -0.44 19.94 -27.13
CA ILE A 23 0.42 19.09 -26.32
C ILE A 23 -0.16 17.68 -26.43
N PRO A 24 0.61 16.67 -26.92
CA PRO A 24 0.13 15.31 -26.90
C PRO A 24 -0.20 14.98 -25.45
N PRO A 25 -1.38 14.40 -25.14
CA PRO A 25 -1.64 13.93 -23.79
C PRO A 25 -0.46 13.03 -23.39
N PRO A 26 -0.01 13.08 -22.13
CA PRO A 26 1.14 12.30 -21.71
C PRO A 26 0.90 10.85 -22.09
N GLN A 27 1.82 10.26 -22.87
CA GLN A 27 1.86 8.82 -23.09
C GLN A 27 1.99 8.17 -21.72
N ARG A 28 0.87 7.75 -21.12
CA ARG A 28 0.89 6.80 -20.02
C ARG A 28 1.47 5.52 -20.61
N SER A 29 2.70 5.22 -20.24
CA SER A 29 3.35 3.95 -20.50
C SER A 29 2.43 2.84 -19.99
N LEU A 30 1.80 2.10 -20.90
CA LEU A 30 1.09 0.84 -20.61
C LEU A 30 2.04 -0.30 -20.21
N ALA A 31 3.31 0.02 -19.89
CA ALA A 31 4.27 -0.94 -19.35
C ALA A 31 4.06 -1.19 -17.86
N SER A 32 2.87 -1.65 -17.46
CA SER A 32 2.70 -2.39 -16.21
C SER A 32 2.38 -3.84 -16.56
N ASP A 33 2.91 -4.78 -15.76
CA ASP A 33 2.63 -6.23 -15.88
C ASP A 33 1.14 -6.59 -15.67
N THR A 34 0.28 -5.60 -15.47
CA THR A 34 -1.15 -5.65 -15.15
C THR A 34 -2.05 -5.85 -16.38
N TYR A 35 -1.57 -5.53 -17.59
CA TYR A 35 -2.37 -5.64 -18.82
C TYR A 35 -1.84 -6.72 -19.79
N PRO A 36 -2.68 -7.26 -20.69
CA PRO A 36 -2.25 -8.16 -21.74
C PRO A 36 -1.16 -7.52 -22.63
N PRO A 37 -0.27 -8.32 -23.25
CA PRO A 37 0.78 -7.80 -24.10
C PRO A 37 0.20 -7.01 -25.28
N GLY A 38 0.84 -5.90 -25.66
CA GLY A 38 0.43 -5.10 -26.81
C GLY A 38 0.56 -5.84 -28.14
N PHE A 39 -0.21 -5.41 -29.14
CA PHE A 39 -0.32 -6.08 -30.44
C PHE A 39 1.02 -6.19 -31.18
N SER A 40 1.84 -5.13 -31.27
CA SER A 40 3.19 -5.22 -31.85
C SER A 40 4.07 -6.28 -31.21
N LYS A 41 3.99 -6.44 -29.87
CA LYS A 41 4.79 -7.44 -29.15
C LYS A 41 4.35 -8.85 -29.52
N ALA A 42 3.03 -9.08 -29.65
CA ALA A 42 2.51 -10.36 -30.12
C ALA A 42 2.89 -10.63 -31.58
N THR A 43 2.83 -9.62 -32.46
CA THR A 43 3.31 -9.72 -33.85
C THR A 43 4.79 -10.11 -33.91
N GLN A 44 5.62 -9.52 -33.03
CA GLN A 44 7.03 -9.84 -32.91
C GLN A 44 7.25 -11.30 -32.46
N GLU A 45 6.52 -11.76 -31.44
CA GLU A 45 6.60 -13.14 -30.95
C GLU A 45 6.21 -14.15 -32.05
N LEU A 46 5.12 -13.87 -32.77
CA LEU A 46 4.68 -14.72 -33.89
C LEU A 46 5.70 -14.73 -35.03
N ALA A 47 6.21 -13.55 -35.42
CA ALA A 47 7.23 -13.41 -36.44
C ALA A 47 8.51 -14.18 -36.08
N SER A 48 8.99 -14.04 -34.84
CA SER A 48 10.16 -14.76 -34.33
C SER A 48 9.93 -16.27 -34.34
N THR A 49 8.75 -16.73 -33.92
CA THR A 49 8.38 -18.16 -33.90
C THR A 49 8.39 -18.75 -35.31
N LEU A 50 7.84 -18.02 -36.29
CA LEU A 50 7.77 -18.47 -37.69
C LEU A 50 9.12 -18.40 -38.41
N LEU A 51 10.01 -17.49 -38.02
CA LEU A 51 11.34 -17.31 -38.62
C LEU A 51 12.42 -18.15 -37.95
N SER A 52 12.27 -18.55 -36.69
CA SER A 52 13.26 -19.37 -35.96
C SER A 52 13.72 -20.63 -36.69
N PRO A 53 12.83 -21.42 -37.36
CA PRO A 53 13.24 -22.58 -38.16
C PRO A 53 14.07 -22.24 -39.40
N LEU A 54 13.94 -21.01 -39.92
CA LEU A 54 14.61 -20.55 -41.14
C LEU A 54 15.90 -19.78 -40.85
N LYS A 55 15.90 -18.97 -39.79
CA LYS A 55 17.03 -18.17 -39.35
C LYS A 55 16.90 -17.79 -37.86
N PRO A 56 17.39 -18.64 -36.93
CA PRO A 56 17.20 -18.45 -35.49
C PRO A 56 17.94 -17.23 -34.92
N GLU A 57 18.99 -16.77 -35.59
CA GLU A 57 19.80 -15.60 -35.19
C GLU A 57 19.22 -14.26 -35.68
N LEU A 58 18.10 -14.27 -36.40
CA LEU A 58 17.51 -13.06 -36.95
C LEU A 58 16.77 -12.27 -35.87
N ASP A 59 17.25 -11.06 -35.60
CA ASP A 59 16.54 -10.10 -34.76
C ASP A 59 15.45 -9.37 -35.57
N VAL A 60 14.21 -9.80 -35.37
CA VAL A 60 13.04 -9.21 -36.03
C VAL A 60 12.79 -7.75 -35.64
N GLN A 61 13.32 -7.25 -34.51
CA GLN A 61 13.12 -5.85 -34.08
C GLN A 61 13.98 -4.87 -34.88
N THR A 62 15.19 -5.30 -35.24
CA THR A 62 16.16 -4.48 -35.98
C THR A 62 16.11 -4.70 -37.49
N THR A 63 15.24 -5.60 -37.96
CA THR A 63 15.08 -5.93 -39.38
C THR A 63 14.13 -4.96 -40.09
N TRP A 64 14.48 -4.64 -41.34
CA TRP A 64 13.74 -3.75 -42.24
C TRP A 64 13.29 -4.51 -43.49
N LEU A 65 12.05 -4.25 -43.94
CA LEU A 65 11.53 -4.65 -45.24
C LEU A 65 11.83 -3.55 -46.26
N THR A 66 12.31 -3.95 -47.43
CA THR A 66 12.38 -3.07 -48.60
C THR A 66 11.45 -3.60 -49.70
N TYR A 67 10.61 -2.73 -50.26
CA TYR A 67 9.70 -3.03 -51.37
C TYR A 67 9.62 -1.88 -52.38
N LEU A 68 9.15 -2.18 -53.59
CA LEU A 68 8.94 -1.23 -54.68
C LEU A 68 7.45 -0.99 -54.88
N ASP A 69 7.00 0.27 -55.02
CA ASP A 69 5.64 0.57 -55.47
C ASP A 69 5.51 0.28 -56.97
N SER A 70 4.55 -0.57 -57.33
CA SER A 70 4.32 -1.03 -58.71
C SER A 70 3.38 -0.11 -59.50
N LYS A 71 2.79 0.92 -58.87
CA LYS A 71 1.84 1.86 -59.50
C LYS A 71 2.46 3.14 -60.05
N GLU A 72 3.67 3.50 -59.64
CA GLU A 72 4.35 4.71 -60.12
C GLU A 72 5.34 4.40 -61.26
N ILE A 73 5.37 5.29 -62.27
CA ILE A 73 6.27 5.19 -63.44
C ILE A 73 7.72 5.17 -62.92
N PRO A 74 8.60 4.28 -63.43
CA PRO A 74 9.94 4.12 -62.88
C PRO A 74 10.81 5.33 -63.24
N ASP A 75 10.97 6.26 -62.30
CA ASP A 75 12.12 7.15 -62.21
C ASP A 75 13.10 6.57 -61.19
N GLU A 76 14.39 6.54 -61.55
CA GLU A 76 15.46 5.88 -60.81
C GLU A 76 15.48 6.27 -59.31
N GLY A 77 15.09 5.32 -58.45
CA GLY A 77 15.30 5.38 -56.99
C GLY A 77 14.20 6.05 -56.15
N ALA A 78 13.15 6.62 -56.76
CA ALA A 78 12.07 7.31 -56.00
C ALA A 78 11.00 6.35 -55.44
N ASN A 79 10.88 5.13 -55.96
CA ASN A 79 9.75 4.22 -55.66
C ASN A 79 10.11 3.08 -54.69
N ILE A 80 11.29 3.14 -54.05
CA ILE A 80 11.78 2.12 -53.10
C ILE A 80 11.50 2.59 -51.67
N HIS A 81 10.66 1.84 -50.95
CA HIS A 81 10.35 2.10 -49.55
C HIS A 81 11.12 1.12 -48.66
N SER A 82 11.66 1.64 -47.56
CA SER A 82 12.27 0.84 -46.49
C SER A 82 11.56 1.12 -45.18
N VAL A 83 10.95 0.09 -44.61
CA VAL A 83 10.10 0.18 -43.41
C VAL A 83 10.51 -0.88 -42.39
N PRO A 84 10.33 -0.63 -41.07
CA PRO A 84 10.64 -1.65 -40.06
C PRO A 84 9.71 -2.87 -40.21
N LEU A 85 10.24 -4.07 -39.96
CA LEU A 85 9.55 -5.34 -40.23
C LEU A 85 8.24 -5.51 -39.46
N ILE A 86 8.18 -5.08 -38.20
CA ILE A 86 6.97 -5.28 -37.37
C ILE A 86 5.81 -4.39 -37.83
N PRO A 87 5.96 -3.06 -37.99
CA PRO A 87 4.95 -2.21 -38.61
C PRO A 87 4.48 -2.72 -39.97
N SER A 88 5.38 -3.15 -40.85
CA SER A 88 4.99 -3.63 -42.19
C SER A 88 4.21 -4.94 -42.16
N LEU A 89 4.46 -5.82 -41.20
CA LEU A 89 3.64 -7.02 -40.97
C LEU A 89 2.22 -6.65 -40.52
N ILE A 90 2.08 -5.63 -39.68
CA ILE A 90 0.79 -5.10 -39.23
C ILE A 90 0.05 -4.45 -40.39
N GLU A 91 0.73 -3.60 -41.18
CA GLU A 91 0.15 -2.96 -42.36
C GLU A 91 -0.26 -3.98 -43.43
N HIS A 92 0.46 -5.10 -43.54
CA HIS A 92 0.05 -6.20 -44.39
C HIS A 92 -1.19 -6.93 -43.87
N PHE A 93 -1.30 -7.07 -42.55
CA PHE A 93 -2.46 -7.65 -41.88
C PHE A 93 -3.73 -6.78 -42.01
N THR A 94 -3.60 -5.46 -41.97
CA THR A 94 -4.70 -4.51 -42.21
C THR A 94 -5.00 -4.29 -43.70
N GLY A 95 -4.16 -4.81 -44.59
CA GLY A 95 -4.33 -4.67 -46.04
C GLY A 95 -3.89 -3.32 -46.61
N LEU A 96 -3.23 -2.46 -45.82
CA LEU A 96 -2.55 -1.26 -46.30
C LEU A 96 -1.37 -1.64 -47.21
N LEU A 97 -0.55 -2.60 -46.76
CA LEU A 97 0.53 -3.18 -47.55
C LEU A 97 0.05 -4.47 -48.23
N ASN A 98 0.15 -4.56 -49.55
CA ASN A 98 -0.23 -5.77 -50.29
C ASN A 98 0.74 -6.05 -51.45
N TRP A 99 0.83 -7.31 -51.86
CA TRP A 99 1.74 -7.74 -52.94
C TRP A 99 1.15 -7.59 -54.34
N THR A 100 -0.09 -7.09 -54.45
CA THR A 100 -0.67 -6.73 -55.76
C THR A 100 -0.21 -5.36 -56.23
N ASP A 101 0.05 -4.46 -55.29
CA ASP A 101 0.47 -3.08 -55.53
C ASP A 101 1.98 -2.88 -55.29
N HIS A 102 2.66 -3.82 -54.63
CA HIS A 102 4.06 -3.68 -54.22
C HIS A 102 4.90 -4.94 -54.51
N ASP A 103 6.15 -4.77 -54.96
CA ASP A 103 7.11 -5.86 -55.20
C ASP A 103 8.20 -5.93 -54.11
N VAL A 104 8.30 -7.08 -53.44
CA VAL A 104 9.27 -7.32 -52.35
C VAL A 104 10.70 -7.35 -52.88
N GLN A 105 11.59 -6.55 -52.31
CA GLN A 105 13.01 -6.58 -52.67
C GLN A 105 13.85 -7.46 -51.73
N GLY A 106 13.63 -7.38 -50.41
CA GLY A 106 14.36 -8.17 -49.44
C GLY A 106 14.18 -7.70 -47.99
N LEU A 107 14.76 -8.45 -47.05
CA LEU A 107 14.92 -8.04 -45.65
C LEU A 107 16.37 -7.64 -45.38
N TYR A 108 16.56 -6.58 -44.60
CA TYR A 108 17.86 -5.95 -44.36
C TYR A 108 18.04 -5.61 -42.87
N PRO A 109 19.28 -5.64 -42.34
CA PRO A 109 19.56 -5.28 -40.94
C PRO A 109 19.61 -3.76 -40.71
N THR A 110 19.57 -2.95 -41.77
CA THR A 110 19.62 -1.49 -41.71
C THR A 110 18.69 -0.90 -42.77
N PRO A 111 18.16 0.32 -42.55
CA PRO A 111 17.40 1.03 -43.56
C PRO A 111 18.37 1.51 -44.65
N SER A 112 18.48 0.78 -45.76
CA SER A 112 19.35 1.19 -46.88
C SER A 112 18.82 0.69 -48.22
N SER A 113 18.60 1.64 -49.12
CA SER A 113 18.16 1.47 -50.52
C SER A 113 19.34 1.33 -51.51
N THR A 114 20.57 1.13 -51.03
CA THR A 114 21.76 1.02 -51.89
C THR A 114 22.13 -0.44 -52.18
N SER A 115 22.50 -0.72 -53.43
CA SER A 115 22.88 -2.01 -54.02
C SER A 115 24.05 -2.77 -53.34
N GLN A 116 24.55 -2.30 -52.21
CA GLN A 116 25.75 -2.81 -51.52
C GLN A 116 25.47 -3.62 -50.24
N THR A 117 24.27 -3.53 -49.66
CA THR A 117 23.92 -4.34 -48.48
C THR A 117 23.29 -5.65 -48.94
N PRO A 118 23.87 -6.83 -48.65
CA PRO A 118 23.27 -8.10 -49.05
C PRO A 118 21.97 -8.35 -48.27
N ALA A 119 20.93 -8.78 -48.98
CA ALA A 119 19.69 -9.22 -48.34
C ALA A 119 19.95 -10.41 -47.42
N ILE A 120 19.15 -10.52 -46.34
CA ILE A 120 19.26 -11.57 -45.34
C ILE A 120 18.89 -12.93 -45.95
N GLN A 121 19.89 -13.74 -46.31
CA GLN A 121 19.70 -15.12 -46.79
C GLN A 121 19.31 -16.07 -45.64
N PRO A 122 18.52 -17.14 -45.89
CA PRO A 122 17.99 -17.63 -47.17
C PRO A 122 16.62 -17.04 -47.57
N LEU A 123 16.20 -15.91 -46.99
CA LEU A 123 14.87 -15.33 -47.19
C LEU A 123 14.79 -14.58 -48.53
N GLY A 124 14.59 -15.32 -49.63
CA GLY A 124 14.30 -14.74 -50.94
C GLY A 124 12.91 -14.10 -51.03
N ARG A 125 12.63 -13.36 -52.11
CA ARG A 125 11.36 -12.62 -52.31
C ARG A 125 10.10 -13.47 -52.07
N ALA A 126 10.05 -14.66 -52.67
CA ALA A 126 8.93 -15.59 -52.50
C ALA A 126 8.77 -16.10 -51.06
N ALA A 127 9.89 -16.32 -50.35
CA ALA A 127 9.88 -16.74 -48.95
C ALA A 127 9.36 -15.61 -48.05
N ILE A 128 9.72 -14.35 -48.34
CA ILE A 128 9.23 -13.18 -47.62
C ILE A 128 7.72 -12.98 -47.85
N ALA A 129 7.25 -13.05 -49.09
CA ALA A 129 5.81 -12.95 -49.39
C ALA A 129 5.00 -14.06 -48.70
N THR A 130 5.53 -15.29 -48.68
CA THR A 130 4.92 -16.43 -47.97
C THR A 130 4.91 -16.21 -46.45
N PHE A 131 6.01 -15.69 -45.89
CA PHE A 131 6.12 -15.35 -44.48
C PHE A 131 5.08 -14.30 -44.06
N TYR A 132 4.95 -13.20 -44.81
CA TYR A 132 3.96 -12.16 -44.55
C TYR A 132 2.52 -12.69 -44.62
N THR A 133 2.22 -13.51 -45.62
CA THR A 133 0.91 -14.16 -45.77
C THR A 133 0.60 -15.04 -44.55
N ARG A 134 1.58 -15.83 -44.10
CA ARG A 134 1.42 -16.73 -42.95
C ARG A 134 1.25 -15.97 -41.64
N VAL A 135 1.99 -14.88 -41.43
CA VAL A 135 1.80 -13.99 -40.28
C VAL A 135 0.38 -13.41 -40.33
N SER A 136 -0.04 -12.83 -41.45
CA SER A 136 -1.37 -12.22 -41.60
C SER A 136 -2.52 -13.20 -41.32
N GLN A 137 -2.42 -14.45 -41.77
CA GLN A 137 -3.42 -15.50 -41.53
C GLN A 137 -3.49 -15.97 -40.07
N GLN A 138 -2.37 -15.94 -39.33
CA GLN A 138 -2.31 -16.47 -37.97
C GLN A 138 -2.44 -15.40 -36.88
N LEU A 139 -2.16 -14.13 -37.21
CA LEU A 139 -1.99 -13.06 -36.22
C LEU A 139 -3.26 -12.76 -35.41
N GLU A 140 -4.42 -12.76 -36.05
CA GLU A 140 -5.71 -12.53 -35.38
C GLU A 140 -6.03 -13.62 -34.34
N GLN A 141 -5.91 -14.89 -34.74
CA GLN A 141 -6.14 -16.02 -33.85
C GLN A 141 -5.08 -16.08 -32.74
N PHE A 142 -3.81 -15.85 -33.09
CA PHE A 142 -2.71 -15.85 -32.13
C PHE A 142 -2.90 -14.80 -31.04
N TYR A 143 -3.23 -13.55 -31.42
CA TYR A 143 -3.45 -12.49 -30.46
C TYR A 143 -4.71 -12.72 -29.62
N SER A 144 -5.80 -13.19 -30.23
CA SER A 144 -7.04 -13.53 -29.50
C SER A 144 -6.80 -14.60 -28.43
N GLN A 145 -5.97 -15.61 -28.74
CA GLN A 145 -5.58 -16.64 -27.79
C GLN A 145 -4.69 -16.07 -26.68
N LYS A 146 -3.72 -15.21 -27.02
CA LYS A 146 -2.87 -14.54 -26.03
C LYS A 146 -3.68 -13.70 -25.03
N LEU A 147 -4.73 -13.03 -25.48
CA LEU A 147 -5.65 -12.29 -24.59
C LEU A 147 -6.35 -13.21 -23.59
N ALA A 148 -6.80 -14.41 -24.01
CA ALA A 148 -7.41 -15.39 -23.11
C ALA A 148 -6.39 -16.05 -22.17
N ASP A 149 -5.26 -16.50 -22.72
CA ASP A 149 -4.22 -17.20 -21.96
C ASP A 149 -3.64 -16.32 -20.86
N TYR A 150 -3.52 -15.01 -21.11
CA TYR A 150 -2.99 -14.04 -20.15
C TYR A 150 -3.63 -14.16 -18.76
N TRP A 151 -4.95 -14.32 -18.70
CA TRP A 151 -5.70 -14.43 -17.44
C TRP A 151 -5.56 -15.79 -16.75
N SER A 152 -5.08 -16.79 -17.49
CA SER A 152 -4.87 -18.16 -17.02
C SER A 152 -3.42 -18.43 -16.58
N ILE A 153 -2.49 -17.49 -16.80
CA ILE A 153 -1.10 -17.61 -16.38
C ILE A 153 -1.02 -17.66 -14.85
N ALA A 154 -0.39 -18.71 -14.32
CA ALA A 154 -0.06 -18.83 -12.91
C ALA A 154 1.06 -17.83 -12.55
N THR A 155 0.88 -17.15 -11.44
CA THR A 155 1.87 -16.25 -10.84
C THR A 155 2.87 -17.05 -9.98
N SER A 156 3.89 -16.37 -9.43
CA SER A 156 4.88 -16.98 -8.53
C SER A 156 4.27 -17.71 -7.35
N ASP A 157 3.06 -17.30 -6.96
CA ASP A 157 2.36 -17.76 -5.77
C ASP A 157 1.40 -18.92 -6.10
N GLY A 158 1.37 -19.39 -7.36
CA GLY A 158 0.53 -20.50 -7.84
C GLY A 158 -0.90 -20.09 -8.24
N GLU A 159 -1.34 -18.88 -7.94
CA GLU A 159 -2.64 -18.35 -8.35
C GLU A 159 -2.63 -17.79 -9.78
N THR A 160 -3.76 -17.89 -10.49
CA THR A 160 -3.89 -17.29 -11.82
C THR A 160 -4.06 -15.78 -11.74
N LYS A 161 -3.61 -15.05 -12.76
CA LYS A 161 -3.85 -13.59 -12.87
C LYS A 161 -5.33 -13.22 -12.77
N GLY A 162 -6.23 -14.04 -13.33
CA GLY A 162 -7.67 -13.84 -13.21
C GLY A 162 -8.19 -13.95 -11.78
N HIS A 163 -7.63 -14.84 -10.96
CA HIS A 163 -7.99 -14.94 -9.55
C HIS A 163 -7.56 -13.68 -8.77
N GLN A 164 -6.33 -13.21 -9.01
CA GLN A 164 -5.83 -11.97 -8.41
C GLN A 164 -6.67 -10.75 -8.80
N PHE A 165 -7.08 -10.68 -10.07
CA PHE A 165 -7.98 -9.63 -10.58
C PHE A 165 -9.32 -9.63 -9.84
N VAL A 166 -9.96 -10.79 -9.66
CA VAL A 166 -11.23 -10.89 -8.90
C VAL A 166 -11.04 -10.54 -7.42
N ALA A 167 -9.93 -10.98 -6.80
CA ALA A 167 -9.62 -10.64 -5.41
C ALA A 167 -9.45 -9.13 -5.22
N GLU A 168 -8.76 -8.46 -6.16
CA GLU A 168 -8.62 -7.01 -6.20
C GLU A 168 -9.97 -6.32 -6.41
N GLN A 169 -10.83 -6.83 -7.30
CA GLN A 169 -12.18 -6.32 -7.52
C GLN A 169 -13.01 -6.33 -6.23
N ILE A 170 -13.00 -7.45 -5.50
CA ILE A 170 -13.70 -7.62 -4.21
C ILE A 170 -13.24 -6.55 -3.23
N GLU A 171 -11.94 -6.34 -3.13
CA GLU A 171 -11.38 -5.31 -2.26
C GLU A 171 -11.82 -3.91 -2.72
N CYS A 172 -11.71 -3.60 -4.00
CA CYS A 172 -12.11 -2.28 -4.52
C CYS A 172 -13.60 -1.98 -4.28
N MET A 173 -14.50 -2.95 -4.45
CA MET A 173 -15.93 -2.76 -4.17
C MET A 173 -16.23 -2.57 -2.68
N LYS A 174 -15.58 -3.32 -1.79
CA LYS A 174 -15.71 -3.10 -0.34
C LYS A 174 -15.20 -1.71 0.06
N SER A 175 -14.12 -1.25 -0.56
CA SER A 175 -13.55 0.10 -0.40
C SER A 175 -14.56 1.16 -0.81
N GLU A 176 -15.11 1.04 -2.00
CA GLU A 176 -16.11 1.96 -2.55
C GLU A 176 -17.35 2.05 -1.66
N CYS A 177 -17.93 0.92 -1.23
CA CYS A 177 -19.08 0.91 -0.33
C CYS A 177 -18.79 1.64 1.00
N ALA A 178 -17.60 1.45 1.55
CA ALA A 178 -17.17 2.09 2.79
C ALA A 178 -17.15 3.63 2.66
N VAL A 179 -16.78 4.14 1.48
CA VAL A 179 -16.77 5.59 1.17
C VAL A 179 -18.15 6.13 0.95
N GLN A 180 -19.01 5.38 0.23
CA GLN A 180 -20.40 5.76 0.05
C GLN A 180 -21.14 5.85 1.40
N ILE A 181 -20.77 5.04 2.39
CA ILE A 181 -21.27 5.18 3.78
C ILE A 181 -20.77 6.49 4.42
N ALA A 182 -19.50 6.83 4.26
CA ALA A 182 -18.94 8.08 4.78
C ALA A 182 -19.57 9.33 4.12
N LEU A 183 -20.02 9.21 2.87
CA LEU A 183 -20.78 10.21 2.13
C LEU A 183 -22.29 10.18 2.44
N GLU A 184 -22.74 9.35 3.39
CA GLU A 184 -24.15 9.17 3.76
C GLU A 184 -25.07 8.69 2.62
N LYS A 185 -24.49 8.17 1.53
CA LYS A 185 -25.21 7.60 0.38
C LYS A 185 -25.54 6.11 0.57
N MET A 186 -24.88 5.44 1.51
CA MET A 186 -25.09 4.05 1.87
C MET A 186 -25.08 3.85 3.39
N THR A 187 -25.47 2.66 3.85
CA THR A 187 -25.50 2.31 5.28
C THR A 187 -24.63 1.09 5.57
N THR A 188 -24.32 0.84 6.85
CA THR A 188 -23.62 -0.38 7.27
C THR A 188 -24.36 -1.66 6.90
N GLY A 189 -25.69 -1.60 6.72
CA GLY A 189 -26.51 -2.69 6.20
C GLY A 189 -26.12 -3.06 4.76
N HIS A 190 -25.91 -2.07 3.89
CA HIS A 190 -25.43 -2.28 2.53
C HIS A 190 -24.03 -2.91 2.50
N TYR A 191 -23.12 -2.48 3.39
CA TYR A 191 -21.80 -3.10 3.50
C TYR A 191 -21.88 -4.58 3.92
N SER A 192 -22.80 -4.93 4.83
CA SER A 192 -23.01 -6.32 5.22
C SER A 192 -23.58 -7.16 4.08
N LEU A 193 -24.55 -6.62 3.32
CA LEU A 193 -25.14 -7.24 2.13
C LEU A 193 -24.06 -7.53 1.08
N LEU A 194 -23.25 -6.52 0.73
CA LEU A 194 -22.15 -6.64 -0.20
C LEU A 194 -21.12 -7.68 0.27
N SER A 195 -20.68 -7.57 1.52
CA SER A 195 -19.63 -8.45 2.06
C SER A 195 -20.07 -9.92 2.09
N ALA A 196 -21.34 -10.19 2.39
CA ALA A 196 -21.91 -11.53 2.42
C ALA A 196 -22.00 -12.13 1.00
N ALA A 197 -22.44 -11.36 0.00
CA ALA A 197 -22.46 -11.81 -1.40
C ALA A 197 -21.04 -12.07 -1.95
N LEU A 198 -20.07 -11.20 -1.61
CA LEU A 198 -18.69 -11.33 -2.08
C LEU A 198 -17.89 -12.43 -1.38
N ALA A 199 -18.33 -12.92 -0.21
CA ALA A 199 -17.63 -13.99 0.51
C ALA A 199 -17.57 -15.29 -0.33
N ALA A 200 -18.68 -15.63 -1.00
CA ALA A 200 -18.77 -16.77 -1.91
C ALA A 200 -17.85 -16.66 -3.15
N CYS A 201 -17.32 -15.45 -3.44
CA CYS A 201 -16.36 -15.22 -4.53
C CYS A 201 -14.89 -15.26 -4.09
N ALA A 202 -14.61 -15.21 -2.78
CA ALA A 202 -13.27 -15.08 -2.23
C ALA A 202 -12.58 -16.43 -1.95
N THR A 203 -13.30 -17.55 -2.02
CA THR A 203 -12.74 -18.89 -1.83
C THR A 203 -11.93 -19.33 -3.05
N GLY A 204 -10.69 -19.76 -2.84
CA GLY A 204 -9.81 -20.30 -3.89
C GLY A 204 -10.38 -21.57 -4.55
N PRO A 205 -9.82 -21.99 -5.69
CA PRO A 205 -10.32 -23.12 -6.48
C PRO A 205 -10.38 -24.46 -5.71
N ASP A 206 -9.57 -24.64 -4.66
CA ASP A 206 -9.54 -25.85 -3.81
C ASP A 206 -10.48 -25.78 -2.59
N GLY A 207 -11.17 -24.65 -2.40
CA GLY A 207 -12.11 -24.43 -1.29
C GLY A 207 -13.43 -25.15 -1.52
N ASN A 208 -13.49 -26.43 -1.17
CA ASN A 208 -14.66 -27.30 -1.31
C ASN A 208 -15.76 -27.02 -0.26
N THR A 209 -16.03 -25.75 0.03
CA THR A 209 -17.20 -25.30 0.78
C THR A 209 -18.03 -24.44 -0.15
N ALA A 210 -19.07 -25.04 -0.74
CA ALA A 210 -20.16 -24.30 -1.33
C ALA A 210 -20.83 -23.48 -0.22
N GLU A 211 -20.26 -22.31 0.11
CA GLU A 211 -20.97 -21.32 0.90
C GLU A 211 -22.23 -20.95 0.10
N LEU A 212 -23.39 -21.35 0.63
CA LEU A 212 -24.69 -20.99 0.09
C LEU A 212 -24.74 -19.47 -0.08
N GLN A 213 -24.95 -19.01 -1.32
CA GLN A 213 -25.20 -17.60 -1.65
C GLN A 213 -26.31 -17.09 -0.72
N PRO A 214 -26.03 -16.17 0.21
CA PRO A 214 -27.02 -15.73 1.20
C PRO A 214 -28.06 -14.77 0.60
N HIS A 215 -27.82 -14.30 -0.62
CA HIS A 215 -28.53 -13.23 -1.30
C HIS A 215 -28.68 -13.58 -2.78
N SER A 216 -29.73 -13.08 -3.44
CA SER A 216 -29.86 -13.25 -4.88
C SER A 216 -28.96 -12.26 -5.62
N VAL A 217 -28.18 -12.77 -6.57
CA VAL A 217 -27.33 -11.97 -7.45
C VAL A 217 -27.84 -12.09 -8.87
N TYR A 218 -28.00 -10.97 -9.57
CA TYR A 218 -28.50 -10.93 -10.93
C TYR A 218 -27.49 -10.26 -11.87
N GLY A 219 -27.29 -10.82 -13.06
CA GLY A 219 -26.67 -10.14 -14.19
C GLY A 219 -27.69 -9.28 -14.92
N LEU A 220 -27.25 -8.18 -15.52
CA LEU A 220 -28.11 -7.26 -16.27
C LEU A 220 -27.95 -7.43 -17.78
N SER A 221 -29.08 -7.43 -18.48
CA SER A 221 -29.16 -7.26 -19.92
C SER A 221 -30.27 -6.27 -20.26
N ALA A 222 -30.15 -5.60 -21.41
CA ALA A 222 -31.17 -4.67 -21.91
C ALA A 222 -31.55 -5.00 -23.34
N SER A 223 -32.81 -4.79 -23.73
CA SER A 223 -33.26 -4.86 -25.13
C SER A 223 -33.93 -3.55 -25.55
N ALA A 224 -33.75 -3.19 -26.82
CA ALA A 224 -34.46 -2.09 -27.46
C ALA A 224 -35.55 -2.66 -28.39
N GLY A 225 -36.74 -2.91 -27.84
CA GLY A 225 -37.81 -3.60 -28.58
C GLY A 225 -37.40 -5.02 -28.98
N ASP A 226 -37.58 -5.37 -30.26
CA ASP A 226 -37.23 -6.69 -30.81
C ASP A 226 -35.72 -6.88 -31.11
N SER A 227 -34.87 -5.95 -30.66
CA SER A 227 -33.42 -6.04 -30.83
C SER A 227 -32.81 -7.15 -29.96
N PRO A 228 -31.68 -7.76 -30.38
CA PRO A 228 -30.98 -8.74 -29.56
C PRO A 228 -30.58 -8.16 -28.20
N LEU A 229 -30.56 -9.04 -27.19
CA LEU A 229 -30.20 -8.70 -25.81
C LEU A 229 -28.78 -8.15 -25.70
N LEU A 230 -28.67 -6.93 -25.20
CA LEU A 230 -27.43 -6.24 -24.91
C LEU A 230 -27.01 -6.60 -23.48
N SER A 231 -25.99 -7.44 -23.34
CA SER A 231 -25.45 -7.79 -22.02
C SER A 231 -24.59 -6.65 -21.47
N LEU A 232 -24.81 -6.24 -20.22
CA LEU A 232 -23.95 -5.29 -19.54
C LEU A 232 -22.81 -6.06 -18.87
N TYR A 233 -21.68 -6.17 -19.57
CA TYR A 233 -20.52 -6.93 -19.11
C TYR A 233 -19.98 -6.37 -17.78
N GLY A 234 -19.86 -7.22 -16.76
CA GLY A 234 -19.37 -6.83 -15.44
C GLY A 234 -20.39 -6.12 -14.53
N ALA A 235 -21.60 -5.83 -15.00
CA ALA A 235 -22.65 -5.27 -14.17
C ALA A 235 -23.43 -6.37 -13.43
N PHE A 236 -23.82 -6.10 -12.19
CA PHE A 236 -24.62 -7.02 -11.39
C PHE A 236 -25.51 -6.31 -10.37
N VAL A 237 -26.52 -7.01 -9.88
CA VAL A 237 -27.41 -6.57 -8.80
C VAL A 237 -27.33 -7.57 -7.65
N ILE A 238 -27.25 -7.10 -6.41
CA ILE A 238 -27.42 -7.93 -5.21
C ILE A 238 -28.73 -7.50 -4.54
N ALA A 239 -29.67 -8.43 -4.38
CA ALA A 239 -30.90 -8.25 -3.62
C ALA A 239 -30.80 -9.00 -2.29
N ARG A 240 -31.23 -8.37 -1.19
CA ARG A 240 -31.12 -8.95 0.16
C ARG A 240 -31.84 -10.29 0.30
N ARG A 241 -33.01 -10.47 -0.33
CA ARG A 241 -33.74 -11.74 -0.28
C ARG A 241 -33.17 -12.74 -1.28
N LEU A 242 -32.94 -13.97 -0.81
CA LEU A 242 -32.61 -15.10 -1.66
C LEU A 242 -33.88 -15.60 -2.37
N ARG A 243 -33.78 -15.84 -3.67
CA ARG A 243 -34.82 -16.28 -4.60
C ARG A 243 -34.23 -17.32 -5.55
N ASP A 244 -35.03 -18.34 -5.85
CA ASP A 244 -34.65 -19.47 -6.73
C ASP A 244 -35.02 -19.22 -8.20
N GLU A 245 -35.85 -18.21 -8.49
CA GLU A 245 -36.31 -17.86 -9.83
C GLU A 245 -35.93 -16.42 -10.23
N PRO A 246 -35.79 -16.11 -11.54
CA PRO A 246 -35.60 -14.76 -12.04
C PRO A 246 -36.74 -13.83 -11.60
N VAL A 247 -36.41 -12.62 -11.16
CA VAL A 247 -37.40 -11.70 -10.59
C VAL A 247 -38.31 -11.07 -11.65
N GLN A 248 -39.61 -11.00 -11.37
CA GLN A 248 -40.57 -10.18 -12.12
C GLN A 248 -40.78 -8.86 -11.35
N ILE A 249 -40.51 -7.73 -11.99
CA ILE A 249 -40.57 -6.38 -11.37
C ILE A 249 -41.99 -5.83 -11.49
N ASP A 250 -42.96 -6.57 -10.96
CA ASP A 250 -44.38 -6.20 -11.05
C ASP A 250 -44.94 -5.69 -9.71
N GLN A 251 -44.23 -5.91 -8.59
CA GLN A 251 -44.65 -5.51 -7.25
C GLN A 251 -43.50 -4.85 -6.48
N GLU A 252 -43.80 -3.76 -5.77
CA GLU A 252 -42.83 -3.05 -4.94
C GLU A 252 -42.59 -3.82 -3.63
N GLU A 253 -41.46 -4.52 -3.56
CA GLU A 253 -40.96 -5.15 -2.35
C GLU A 253 -39.84 -4.33 -1.74
N LEU A 254 -40.05 -3.83 -0.51
CA LEU A 254 -39.00 -3.11 0.22
C LEU A 254 -37.90 -4.09 0.66
N GLU A 255 -36.71 -3.88 0.11
CA GLU A 255 -35.48 -4.57 0.47
C GLU A 255 -34.25 -3.76 0.03
N ASP A 256 -33.15 -3.89 0.76
CA ASP A 256 -31.90 -3.26 0.32
C ASP A 256 -31.40 -3.96 -0.95
N VAL A 257 -31.14 -3.15 -1.98
CA VAL A 257 -30.61 -3.58 -3.27
C VAL A 257 -29.34 -2.81 -3.58
N LEU A 258 -28.32 -3.53 -4.07
CA LEU A 258 -27.09 -2.93 -4.58
C LEU A 258 -26.97 -3.16 -6.07
N LEU A 259 -26.81 -2.09 -6.83
CA LEU A 259 -26.45 -2.13 -8.24
C LEU A 259 -24.97 -1.83 -8.37
N PHE A 260 -24.25 -2.67 -9.10
CA PHE A 260 -22.92 -2.37 -9.58
C PHE A 260 -22.94 -2.23 -11.10
N THR A 261 -22.46 -1.08 -11.60
CA THR A 261 -22.11 -0.95 -13.01
C THR A 261 -20.65 -0.54 -13.16
N PRO A 262 -19.92 -1.01 -14.19
CA PRO A 262 -18.51 -0.65 -14.36
C PRO A 262 -18.26 0.86 -14.40
N HIS A 263 -19.15 1.64 -15.02
CA HIS A 263 -19.03 3.10 -15.20
C HIS A 263 -19.47 3.91 -13.97
N ASP A 264 -20.61 3.57 -13.36
CA ASP A 264 -21.19 4.38 -12.28
C ASP A 264 -20.72 3.89 -10.89
N GLY A 265 -20.30 2.63 -10.77
CA GLY A 265 -19.87 2.02 -9.52
C GLY A 265 -21.01 1.41 -8.73
N LEU A 266 -20.87 1.38 -7.40
CA LEU A 266 -21.87 0.86 -6.46
C LEU A 266 -22.92 1.90 -6.10
N GLU A 267 -24.17 1.49 -6.20
CA GLU A 267 -25.34 2.29 -5.87
C GLU A 267 -26.34 1.50 -5.02
N ALA A 268 -27.02 2.20 -4.12
CA ALA A 268 -27.96 1.60 -3.17
C ALA A 268 -29.40 2.06 -3.46
N PHE A 269 -30.32 1.11 -3.38
CA PHE A 269 -31.75 1.33 -3.59
C PHE A 269 -32.56 0.62 -2.50
N ALA A 270 -33.76 1.13 -2.22
CA ALA A 270 -34.66 0.56 -1.21
C ALA A 270 -35.60 -0.53 -1.77
N SER A 271 -35.57 -0.77 -3.08
CA SER A 271 -36.29 -1.87 -3.75
C SER A 271 -35.73 -2.13 -5.16
N LEU A 272 -36.02 -3.32 -5.70
CA LEU A 272 -35.70 -3.67 -7.10
C LEU A 272 -36.48 -2.79 -8.08
N THR A 273 -37.71 -2.40 -7.73
CA THR A 273 -38.55 -1.50 -8.54
C THR A 273 -37.90 -0.13 -8.68
N GLN A 274 -37.44 0.49 -7.58
CA GLN A 274 -36.77 1.79 -7.62
C GLN A 274 -35.47 1.75 -8.42
N MET A 275 -34.69 0.66 -8.30
CA MET A 275 -33.50 0.44 -9.11
C MET A 275 -33.84 0.34 -10.61
N ASN A 276 -34.85 -0.45 -10.97
CA ASN A 276 -35.28 -0.62 -12.37
C ASN A 276 -35.81 0.70 -12.96
N GLU A 277 -36.57 1.49 -12.19
CA GLU A 277 -37.00 2.83 -12.61
C GLU A 277 -35.82 3.80 -12.81
N ALA A 278 -34.79 3.73 -11.96
CA ALA A 278 -33.57 4.51 -12.13
C ALA A 278 -32.82 4.11 -13.41
N LEU A 279 -32.71 2.81 -13.69
CA LEU A 279 -32.12 2.27 -14.92
C LEU A 279 -32.93 2.64 -16.16
N ALA A 280 -34.27 2.59 -16.09
CA ALA A 280 -35.15 3.01 -17.18
C ALA A 280 -35.01 4.51 -17.48
N ARG A 281 -34.91 5.36 -16.45
CA ARG A 281 -34.64 6.80 -16.60
C ARG A 281 -33.28 7.07 -17.24
N ARG A 282 -32.20 6.42 -16.79
CA ARG A 282 -30.88 6.52 -17.43
C ARG A 282 -30.91 6.01 -18.87
N GLY A 283 -31.61 4.91 -19.10
CA GLY A 283 -31.83 4.35 -20.43
C GLY A 283 -32.57 5.28 -21.39
N ALA A 284 -33.25 6.32 -20.90
CA ALA A 284 -33.84 7.37 -21.72
C ALA A 284 -32.84 8.48 -22.11
N GLU A 285 -31.70 8.59 -21.41
CA GLU A 285 -30.68 9.60 -21.69
C GLU A 285 -29.86 9.23 -22.94
N PRO A 286 -29.72 10.15 -23.92
CA PRO A 286 -29.01 9.87 -25.17
C PRO A 286 -27.54 9.47 -24.96
N ASP A 287 -26.87 10.11 -24.01
CA ASP A 287 -25.45 9.84 -23.73
C ASP A 287 -25.24 8.49 -23.05
N TYR A 288 -26.15 8.10 -22.15
CA TYR A 288 -26.12 6.78 -21.52
C TYR A 288 -26.38 5.68 -22.55
N ARG A 289 -27.37 5.85 -23.44
CA ARG A 289 -27.60 4.90 -24.55
C ARG A 289 -26.40 4.79 -25.47
N ARG A 290 -25.75 5.90 -25.81
CA ARG A 290 -24.57 5.89 -26.68
C ARG A 290 -23.43 5.08 -26.06
N ARG A 291 -23.22 5.21 -24.75
CA ARG A 291 -22.24 4.39 -24.00
C ARG A 291 -22.64 2.91 -24.00
N LEU A 292 -23.89 2.61 -23.66
CA LEU A 292 -24.42 1.24 -23.62
C LEU A 292 -24.32 0.52 -24.98
N LEU A 293 -24.58 1.23 -26.08
CA LEU A 293 -24.51 0.70 -27.44
C LEU A 293 -23.07 0.57 -27.94
N ALA A 294 -22.16 1.46 -27.54
CA ALA A 294 -20.72 1.27 -27.76
C ALA A 294 -20.22 -0.01 -27.05
N ASP A 295 -20.78 -0.30 -25.86
CA ASP A 295 -20.47 -1.48 -25.07
C ASP A 295 -21.07 -2.79 -25.64
N SER A 296 -22.08 -2.73 -26.52
CA SER A 296 -22.77 -3.92 -27.06
C SER A 296 -22.20 -4.44 -28.39
N GLY A 297 -21.38 -3.67 -29.10
CA GLY A 297 -20.71 -4.09 -30.35
C GLY A 297 -21.68 -4.48 -31.48
N ALA A 298 -22.80 -3.78 -31.61
CA ALA A 298 -23.71 -3.98 -32.74
C ALA A 298 -23.04 -3.54 -34.05
N ASP A 299 -23.00 -4.44 -35.02
CA ASP A 299 -22.15 -4.43 -36.23
C ASP A 299 -22.60 -3.45 -37.33
N GLN A 300 -23.30 -2.38 -36.99
CA GLN A 300 -23.77 -1.40 -37.97
C GLN A 300 -23.72 0.01 -37.39
N PRO A 301 -23.52 1.07 -38.21
CA PRO A 301 -24.04 2.37 -37.85
C PRO A 301 -25.55 2.15 -37.73
N VAL A 302 -26.03 1.94 -36.50
CA VAL A 302 -27.45 1.83 -36.22
C VAL A 302 -28.03 3.13 -36.73
N GLN A 303 -28.62 3.08 -37.93
CA GLN A 303 -29.65 4.02 -38.32
C GLN A 303 -30.58 4.05 -37.13
N ALA A 304 -30.55 5.18 -36.43
CA ALA A 304 -31.38 5.53 -35.28
C ALA A 304 -32.40 4.44 -34.94
N ALA A 305 -32.08 3.58 -33.97
CA ALA A 305 -33.15 3.06 -33.13
C ALA A 305 -33.92 4.33 -32.71
N PRO A 306 -35.20 4.46 -33.04
CA PRO A 306 -35.89 5.73 -32.88
C PRO A 306 -35.70 6.18 -31.43
N ASP A 307 -35.40 7.47 -31.22
CA ASP A 307 -35.09 8.04 -29.90
C ASP A 307 -36.17 7.73 -28.83
N SER A 308 -37.32 7.20 -29.26
CA SER A 308 -38.48 6.76 -28.50
C SER A 308 -38.48 5.32 -27.97
N SER A 309 -37.54 4.43 -28.32
CA SER A 309 -37.56 3.04 -27.82
C SER A 309 -37.07 2.97 -26.37
N ILE A 310 -37.98 2.62 -25.44
CA ILE A 310 -37.66 2.41 -24.02
C ILE A 310 -36.84 1.12 -23.89
N LEU A 311 -35.68 1.20 -23.22
CA LEU A 311 -34.89 0.01 -22.91
C LEU A 311 -35.63 -0.86 -21.89
N GLN A 312 -35.82 -2.13 -22.22
CA GLN A 312 -36.37 -3.12 -21.31
C GLN A 312 -35.23 -3.89 -20.65
N TRP A 313 -35.19 -3.83 -19.32
CA TRP A 313 -34.16 -4.49 -18.52
C TRP A 313 -34.57 -5.91 -18.17
N GLN A 314 -33.62 -6.84 -18.30
CA GLN A 314 -33.76 -8.25 -17.95
C GLN A 314 -32.70 -8.65 -16.94
N TYR A 315 -33.11 -9.50 -15.99
CA TYR A 315 -32.30 -9.91 -14.84
C TYR A 315 -32.13 -11.42 -14.85
N THR A 316 -30.89 -11.88 -15.01
CA THR A 316 -30.57 -13.31 -15.01
C THR A 316 -29.92 -13.70 -13.69
N LEU A 317 -30.47 -14.68 -12.97
CA LEU A 317 -29.88 -15.15 -11.72
C LEU A 317 -28.44 -15.69 -11.96
N LEU A 318 -27.51 -15.30 -11.10
CA LEU A 318 -26.12 -15.76 -11.10
C LEU A 318 -25.87 -16.61 -9.86
N GLU A 319 -25.25 -17.76 -10.05
CA GLU A 319 -24.93 -18.71 -8.99
C GLU A 319 -23.41 -18.84 -8.79
N GLY A 320 -23.02 -19.33 -7.61
CA GLY A 320 -21.62 -19.62 -7.27
C GLY A 320 -20.72 -18.38 -7.28
N ASN A 321 -19.50 -18.51 -7.79
CA ASN A 321 -18.55 -17.40 -7.92
C ASN A 321 -18.92 -16.50 -9.11
N PHE A 322 -19.97 -15.68 -8.92
CA PHE A 322 -20.52 -14.83 -9.97
C PHE A 322 -19.51 -13.82 -10.53
N LEU A 323 -18.54 -13.34 -9.73
CA LEU A 323 -17.49 -12.46 -10.22
C LEU A 323 -16.55 -13.15 -11.21
N SER A 324 -16.18 -14.41 -10.94
CA SER A 324 -15.38 -15.18 -11.90
C SER A 324 -16.14 -15.42 -13.21
N LEU A 325 -17.46 -15.66 -13.12
CA LEU A 325 -18.33 -15.77 -14.29
C LEU A 325 -18.40 -14.45 -15.09
N LEU A 326 -18.59 -13.32 -14.40
CA LEU A 326 -18.61 -11.99 -15.02
C LEU A 326 -17.26 -11.64 -15.66
N HIS A 327 -16.15 -11.95 -14.98
CA HIS A 327 -14.81 -11.77 -15.51
C HIS A 327 -14.59 -12.60 -16.78
N THR A 328 -15.02 -13.86 -16.79
CA THR A 328 -14.98 -14.70 -18.00
C THR A 328 -15.75 -14.07 -19.16
N ARG A 329 -16.95 -13.52 -18.89
CA ARG A 329 -17.75 -12.80 -19.90
C ARG A 329 -17.03 -11.53 -20.40
N GLN A 330 -16.31 -10.81 -19.53
CA GLN A 330 -15.50 -9.65 -19.90
C GLN A 330 -14.31 -10.05 -20.80
N ILE A 331 -13.65 -11.18 -20.53
CA ILE A 331 -12.58 -11.71 -21.40
C ILE A 331 -13.13 -12.05 -22.79
N THR A 332 -14.27 -12.75 -22.86
CA THR A 332 -14.92 -13.04 -24.15
C THR A 332 -15.28 -11.76 -24.90
N ARG A 333 -15.74 -10.73 -24.19
CA ARG A 333 -15.99 -9.41 -24.78
C ARG A 333 -14.71 -8.76 -25.31
N GLN A 334 -13.61 -8.81 -24.56
CA GLN A 334 -12.32 -8.29 -24.98
C GLN A 334 -11.87 -8.90 -26.31
N GLN A 335 -12.02 -10.22 -26.47
CA GLN A 335 -11.71 -10.92 -27.72
C GLN A 335 -12.63 -10.51 -28.87
N SER A 336 -13.93 -10.39 -28.61
CA SER A 336 -14.91 -9.93 -29.61
C SER A 336 -14.64 -8.48 -30.07
N MET A 337 -14.27 -7.58 -29.15
CA MET A 337 -13.90 -6.19 -29.48
C MET A 337 -12.64 -6.13 -30.34
N PHE A 338 -11.65 -6.99 -30.06
CA PHE A 338 -10.47 -7.10 -30.91
C PHE A 338 -10.84 -7.57 -32.33
N ALA A 339 -11.68 -8.60 -32.48
CA ALA A 339 -12.12 -9.06 -33.79
C ALA A 339 -12.84 -7.95 -34.60
N GLN A 340 -13.67 -7.14 -33.94
CA GLN A 340 -14.31 -5.97 -34.56
C GLN A 340 -13.29 -4.90 -34.99
N ALA A 341 -12.29 -4.62 -34.13
CA ALA A 341 -11.20 -3.70 -34.46
C ALA A 341 -10.45 -4.16 -35.72
N VAL A 342 -10.18 -5.47 -35.83
CA VAL A 342 -9.53 -6.07 -37.00
C VAL A 342 -10.37 -5.88 -38.27
N GLN A 343 -11.67 -6.14 -38.21
CA GLN A 343 -12.56 -5.94 -39.36
C GLN A 343 -12.61 -4.48 -39.82
N LEU A 344 -12.69 -3.54 -38.87
CA LEU A 344 -12.65 -2.11 -39.15
C LEU A 344 -11.31 -1.71 -39.79
N ALA A 345 -10.20 -2.19 -39.22
CA ALA A 345 -8.86 -1.88 -39.71
C ALA A 345 -8.61 -2.42 -41.13
N ARG A 346 -9.12 -3.61 -41.44
CA ARG A 346 -9.09 -4.18 -42.79
C ARG A 346 -9.95 -3.40 -43.78
N THR A 347 -11.12 -2.94 -43.35
CA THR A 347 -12.03 -2.15 -44.18
C THR A 347 -11.45 -0.77 -44.50
N GLN A 348 -10.81 -0.13 -43.52
CA GLN A 348 -10.24 1.21 -43.66
C GLN A 348 -8.78 1.20 -44.14
N ARG A 349 -8.14 0.03 -44.24
CA ARG A 349 -6.70 -0.14 -44.54
C ARG A 349 -5.82 0.74 -43.64
N MET A 350 -6.00 0.60 -42.33
CA MET A 350 -5.28 1.42 -41.35
C MET A 350 -3.77 1.15 -41.37
N ASP A 351 -2.96 2.18 -41.14
CA ASP A 351 -1.55 1.99 -40.82
C ASP A 351 -1.35 1.38 -39.43
N ALA A 352 -0.13 0.91 -39.14
CA ALA A 352 0.18 0.22 -37.90
C ALA A 352 -0.09 1.10 -36.66
N VAL A 353 0.20 2.40 -36.73
CA VAL A 353 0.03 3.32 -35.59
C VAL A 353 -1.45 3.55 -35.31
N CYS A 354 -2.24 3.83 -36.35
CA CYS A 354 -3.69 4.02 -36.22
C CYS A 354 -4.39 2.75 -35.72
N PHE A 355 -3.97 1.58 -36.20
CA PHE A 355 -4.53 0.31 -35.74
C PHE A 355 -4.19 0.03 -34.27
N GLU A 356 -2.94 0.22 -33.85
CA GLU A 356 -2.56 0.06 -32.44
C GLU A 356 -3.28 1.04 -31.53
N GLN A 357 -3.41 2.30 -31.93
CA GLN A 357 -4.20 3.29 -31.18
C GLN A 357 -5.67 2.87 -31.07
N SER A 358 -6.25 2.31 -32.14
CA SER A 358 -7.62 1.81 -32.13
C SER A 358 -7.78 0.64 -31.17
N ILE A 359 -6.82 -0.31 -31.15
CA ILE A 359 -6.79 -1.41 -30.18
C ILE A 359 -6.68 -0.86 -28.75
N VAL A 360 -5.81 0.11 -28.49
CA VAL A 360 -5.66 0.72 -27.16
C VAL A 360 -6.92 1.48 -26.75
N GLN A 361 -7.58 2.19 -27.66
CA GLN A 361 -8.83 2.89 -27.35
C GLN A 361 -9.99 1.91 -27.08
N LEU A 362 -10.08 0.81 -27.83
CA LEU A 362 -11.14 -0.18 -27.68
C LEU A 362 -10.90 -1.10 -26.47
N LEU A 363 -9.68 -1.60 -26.28
CA LEU A 363 -9.33 -2.52 -25.19
C LEU A 363 -8.89 -1.81 -23.91
N GLY A 364 -8.46 -0.55 -24.01
CA GLY A 364 -7.99 0.28 -22.91
C GLY A 364 -9.06 1.16 -22.28
N SER A 365 -10.35 0.83 -22.44
CA SER A 365 -11.38 1.37 -21.57
C SER A 365 -11.06 0.91 -20.13
N GLU A 366 -10.35 1.77 -19.39
CA GLU A 366 -9.94 1.59 -17.98
C GLU A 366 -11.11 1.05 -17.13
N VAL A 367 -12.34 1.37 -17.53
CA VAL A 367 -13.61 0.96 -16.92
C VAL A 367 -13.71 -0.53 -16.55
N TYR A 368 -13.28 -1.45 -17.42
CA TYR A 368 -13.53 -2.89 -17.26
C TYR A 368 -12.41 -3.67 -16.59
N PHE A 369 -11.16 -3.23 -16.74
CA PHE A 369 -9.97 -3.95 -16.27
C PHE A 369 -9.04 -3.10 -15.39
N ASP A 370 -9.45 -1.90 -15.03
CA ASP A 370 -8.86 -1.13 -13.94
C ASP A 370 -9.89 -1.04 -12.81
N HIS A 371 -9.57 -1.59 -11.64
CA HIS A 371 -10.44 -1.49 -10.47
C HIS A 371 -10.25 -0.20 -9.67
N HIS A 372 -9.11 0.49 -9.88
CA HIS A 372 -8.66 1.60 -9.05
C HIS A 372 -9.18 2.94 -9.54
N TRP A 373 -9.40 3.14 -10.84
CA TRP A 373 -9.85 4.44 -11.37
C TRP A 373 -11.15 4.95 -10.69
N ARG A 374 -12.08 4.04 -10.32
CA ARG A 374 -13.30 4.42 -9.57
C ARG A 374 -13.00 4.91 -8.17
N LEU A 375 -12.06 4.26 -7.48
CA LEU A 375 -11.62 4.68 -6.16
C LEU A 375 -10.92 6.03 -6.24
N ASP A 376 -10.09 6.26 -7.27
CA ASP A 376 -9.45 7.55 -7.50
C ASP A 376 -10.49 8.66 -7.76
N ARG A 377 -11.55 8.37 -8.52
CA ARG A 377 -12.68 9.30 -8.72
C ARG A 377 -13.40 9.61 -7.42
N LEU A 378 -13.77 8.59 -6.65
CA LEU A 378 -14.44 8.75 -5.36
C LEU A 378 -13.57 9.47 -4.33
N ASP A 379 -12.26 9.27 -4.39
CA ASP A 379 -11.29 10.00 -3.58
C ASP A 379 -11.30 11.49 -3.89
N ASN A 380 -11.30 11.85 -5.18
CA ASN A 380 -11.41 13.24 -5.59
C ASN A 380 -12.74 13.86 -5.14
N ASP A 381 -13.87 13.16 -5.30
CA ASP A 381 -15.19 13.65 -4.87
C ASP A 381 -15.27 13.82 -3.34
N LEU A 382 -14.71 12.87 -2.57
CA LEU A 382 -14.67 12.92 -1.12
C LEU A 382 -13.83 14.09 -0.63
N VAL A 383 -12.66 14.29 -1.25
CA VAL A 383 -11.79 15.44 -1.00
C VAL A 383 -12.56 16.72 -1.28
N GLU A 384 -13.11 16.91 -2.47
CA GLU A 384 -13.75 18.19 -2.82
C GLU A 384 -14.95 18.52 -1.92
N SER A 385 -15.74 17.52 -1.55
CA SER A 385 -16.93 17.68 -0.71
C SER A 385 -16.60 17.93 0.77
N GLN A 386 -15.62 17.21 1.34
CA GLN A 386 -15.32 17.23 2.78
C GLN A 386 -14.17 18.17 3.18
N MET A 387 -13.42 18.73 2.22
CA MET A 387 -12.25 19.54 2.57
C MET A 387 -12.62 20.89 3.22
N PRO A 388 -11.85 21.34 4.23
CA PRO A 388 -12.05 22.62 4.89
C PRO A 388 -11.97 23.83 3.94
N ALA A 389 -12.56 24.95 4.36
CA ALA A 389 -12.59 26.18 3.56
C ALA A 389 -11.19 26.68 3.16
N TRP A 390 -10.18 26.55 4.02
CA TRP A 390 -8.80 26.96 3.72
C TRP A 390 -8.16 26.14 2.59
N TRP A 391 -8.58 24.88 2.40
CA TRP A 391 -8.06 24.04 1.32
C TRP A 391 -8.63 24.49 -0.02
N LYS A 392 -9.92 24.88 -0.02
CA LYS A 392 -10.60 25.45 -1.20
C LYS A 392 -9.99 26.77 -1.64
N THR A 393 -9.33 27.53 -0.75
CA THR A 393 -8.61 28.76 -1.13
C THR A 393 -7.20 28.53 -1.68
N MET A 394 -6.65 27.31 -1.58
CA MET A 394 -5.32 26.97 -2.12
C MET A 394 -5.27 27.08 -3.65
N LYS A 395 -4.09 27.45 -4.18
CA LYS A 395 -3.80 27.36 -5.62
C LYS A 395 -3.76 25.90 -6.06
N GLN A 396 -4.03 25.64 -7.35
CA GLN A 396 -4.00 24.29 -7.90
C GLN A 396 -2.66 23.57 -7.65
N SER A 397 -1.53 24.27 -7.79
CA SER A 397 -0.20 23.71 -7.50
C SER A 397 -0.03 23.29 -6.03
N GLN A 398 -0.59 24.06 -5.08
CA GLN A 398 -0.54 23.74 -3.66
C GLN A 398 -1.46 22.57 -3.32
N ARG A 399 -2.63 22.46 -3.98
CA ARG A 399 -3.52 21.30 -3.81
C ARG A 399 -2.86 20.01 -4.30
N ILE A 400 -2.20 20.05 -5.46
CA ILE A 400 -1.42 18.91 -5.99
C ILE A 400 -0.33 18.51 -4.99
N GLU A 401 0.45 19.47 -4.51
CA GLU A 401 1.52 19.20 -3.52
C GLU A 401 0.94 18.61 -2.22
N TRP A 402 -0.16 19.18 -1.72
CA TRP A 402 -0.82 18.69 -0.51
C TRP A 402 -1.32 17.25 -0.68
N HIS A 403 -1.95 16.93 -1.82
CA HIS A 403 -2.39 15.59 -2.15
C HIS A 403 -1.23 14.59 -2.22
N GLU A 404 -0.13 14.97 -2.87
CA GLU A 404 1.06 14.12 -2.94
C GLU A 404 1.61 13.81 -1.53
N GLN A 405 1.67 14.81 -0.64
CA GLN A 405 2.08 14.58 0.73
C GLN A 405 1.08 13.73 1.50
N ALA A 406 -0.22 13.92 1.29
CA ALA A 406 -1.25 13.11 1.93
C ALA A 406 -1.16 11.64 1.51
N GLN A 407 -1.00 11.36 0.21
CA GLN A 407 -0.75 10.01 -0.29
C GLN A 407 0.51 9.39 0.32
N ARG A 408 1.62 10.13 0.40
CA ARG A 408 2.87 9.67 1.03
C ARG A 408 2.68 9.35 2.52
N PHE A 409 1.96 10.20 3.25
CA PHE A 409 1.62 9.98 4.65
C PHE A 409 0.82 8.69 4.81
N GLY A 410 -0.22 8.53 3.99
CA GLY A 410 -1.08 7.36 3.95
C GLY A 410 -0.36 6.06 3.64
N GLN A 411 0.38 6.04 2.52
CA GLN A 411 1.18 4.88 2.12
C GLN A 411 2.19 4.49 3.20
N SER A 412 2.79 5.46 3.89
CA SER A 412 3.72 5.18 4.97
C SER A 412 3.05 4.51 6.18
N VAL A 413 1.83 4.93 6.53
CA VAL A 413 1.02 4.28 7.58
C VAL A 413 0.70 2.83 7.19
N VAL A 414 0.31 2.59 5.93
CA VAL A 414 0.04 1.24 5.41
C VAL A 414 1.32 0.39 5.45
N ASN A 415 2.44 0.91 4.96
CA ASN A 415 3.72 0.21 4.92
C ASN A 415 4.19 -0.18 6.33
N ILE A 416 4.08 0.72 7.32
CA ILE A 416 4.41 0.39 8.71
C ILE A 416 3.57 -0.80 9.19
N ARG A 417 2.26 -0.81 8.90
CA ARG A 417 1.36 -1.90 9.31
C ARG A 417 1.65 -3.20 8.60
N LYS A 418 1.72 -3.16 7.26
CA LYS A 418 1.98 -4.32 6.42
C LYS A 418 3.31 -4.95 6.80
N ASN A 419 4.40 -4.18 6.82
CA ASN A 419 5.72 -4.69 7.16
C ASN A 419 5.78 -5.25 8.58
N SER A 420 5.07 -4.65 9.54
CA SER A 420 5.01 -5.18 10.91
C SER A 420 4.20 -6.47 11.01
N LYS A 421 3.08 -6.58 10.27
CA LYS A 421 2.29 -7.81 10.18
C LYS A 421 3.04 -8.92 9.44
N ASP A 422 3.71 -8.59 8.34
CA ASP A 422 4.47 -9.55 7.54
C ASP A 422 5.68 -10.05 8.32
N HIS A 423 6.34 -9.17 9.09
CA HIS A 423 7.48 -9.56 9.92
C HIS A 423 7.08 -10.31 11.18
N PHE A 424 6.05 -9.86 11.91
CA PHE A 424 5.70 -10.40 13.23
C PHE A 424 4.40 -11.22 13.27
N GLY A 425 3.72 -11.42 12.14
CA GLY A 425 2.50 -12.22 12.02
C GLY A 425 2.75 -13.65 11.53
N GLN A 426 3.99 -13.96 11.14
CA GLN A 426 4.41 -15.31 10.76
C GLN A 426 4.52 -16.20 12.00
N PRO A 427 4.15 -17.49 11.95
CA PRO A 427 4.31 -18.42 13.07
C PRO A 427 5.76 -18.47 13.61
N ASP A 428 6.73 -18.30 12.71
CA ASP A 428 8.16 -18.31 13.03
C ASP A 428 8.67 -16.99 13.62
N ASN A 429 7.90 -15.91 13.55
CA ASN A 429 8.30 -14.61 14.08
C ASN A 429 7.17 -13.82 14.81
N ASP A 430 6.09 -14.51 15.21
CA ASP A 430 4.99 -14.06 16.07
C ASP A 430 5.44 -13.11 17.20
N SER A 431 4.86 -11.92 17.17
CA SER A 431 4.98 -10.86 18.18
C SER A 431 4.72 -11.28 19.64
N ARG A 432 3.85 -12.28 19.87
CA ARG A 432 3.41 -12.69 21.22
C ARG A 432 4.34 -13.71 21.87
N THR A 433 5.06 -14.47 21.06
CA THR A 433 6.04 -15.47 21.51
C THR A 433 7.47 -14.92 21.46
N TYR A 434 7.63 -13.61 21.30
CA TYR A 434 8.93 -12.98 21.07
C TYR A 434 9.95 -13.25 22.20
N PHE A 435 9.50 -13.22 23.46
CA PHE A 435 10.36 -13.58 24.59
C PHE A 435 10.60 -15.08 24.70
N THR A 436 9.59 -15.90 24.39
CA THR A 436 9.71 -17.36 24.28
C THR A 436 10.83 -17.70 23.28
N ARG A 437 10.88 -17.04 22.11
CA ARG A 437 11.96 -17.25 21.14
C ARG A 437 13.34 -16.82 21.60
N TYR A 438 13.43 -15.71 22.35
CA TYR A 438 14.70 -15.32 22.96
C TYR A 438 15.21 -16.44 23.88
N ILE A 439 14.33 -17.01 24.71
CA ILE A 439 14.65 -18.14 25.60
C ILE A 439 15.01 -19.40 24.79
N ASP A 440 14.22 -19.74 23.78
CA ASP A 440 14.47 -20.90 22.91
C ASP A 440 15.80 -20.79 22.18
N LYS A 441 16.18 -19.59 21.71
CA LYS A 441 17.48 -19.34 21.08
C LYS A 441 18.63 -19.58 22.07
N GLN A 442 18.54 -19.09 23.30
CA GLN A 442 19.57 -19.35 24.32
C GLN A 442 19.68 -20.85 24.63
N LEU A 443 18.53 -21.54 24.68
CA LEU A 443 18.45 -22.97 24.91
C LEU A 443 19.08 -23.76 23.76
N GLU A 444 18.77 -23.42 22.51
CA GLU A 444 19.34 -24.04 21.32
C GLU A 444 20.86 -23.82 21.23
N ASP A 445 21.33 -22.60 21.50
CA ASP A 445 22.76 -22.27 21.50
C ASP A 445 23.53 -23.09 22.56
N VAL A 446 22.93 -23.30 23.74
CA VAL A 446 23.51 -24.16 24.79
C VAL A 446 23.52 -25.63 24.38
N LEU A 447 22.44 -26.15 23.80
CA LEU A 447 22.38 -27.54 23.34
C LEU A 447 23.37 -27.80 22.20
N LYS A 448 23.49 -26.88 21.24
CA LYS A 448 24.49 -26.96 20.16
C LYS A 448 25.91 -26.94 20.71
N ARG A 449 26.22 -26.04 21.66
CA ARG A 449 27.54 -25.96 22.30
C ARG A 449 27.88 -27.22 23.09
N ALA A 450 26.89 -27.80 23.76
CA ALA A 450 27.01 -29.08 24.45
C ALA A 450 26.99 -30.29 23.49
N SER A 451 26.78 -30.09 22.18
CA SER A 451 26.61 -31.15 21.19
C SER A 451 25.59 -32.20 21.63
N VAL A 452 24.41 -31.74 22.08
CA VAL A 452 23.28 -32.57 22.50
C VAL A 452 22.22 -32.50 21.39
N GLU A 453 21.90 -33.64 20.79
CA GLU A 453 20.90 -33.75 19.71
C GLU A 453 19.48 -34.02 20.23
N VAL A 454 19.34 -34.30 21.53
CA VAL A 454 18.05 -34.54 22.18
C VAL A 454 17.28 -33.22 22.30
N ALA A 455 16.01 -33.22 21.87
CA ALA A 455 15.15 -32.04 22.01
C ALA A 455 14.94 -31.69 23.51
N ALA A 456 14.96 -30.40 23.84
CA ALA A 456 14.90 -29.91 25.23
C ALA A 456 13.66 -30.36 26.03
N GLN A 457 12.58 -30.73 25.33
CA GLN A 457 11.35 -31.25 25.93
C GLN A 457 11.52 -32.67 26.48
N HIS A 458 12.43 -33.44 25.88
CA HIS A 458 12.74 -34.83 26.27
C HIS A 458 13.92 -34.93 27.24
N ILE A 459 14.56 -33.80 27.58
CA ILE A 459 15.63 -33.74 28.58
C ILE A 459 14.99 -33.45 29.94
N ILE A 460 15.05 -34.39 30.87
CA ILE A 460 14.55 -34.25 32.23
C ILE A 460 15.66 -33.71 33.12
N VAL A 461 15.41 -32.57 33.77
CA VAL A 461 16.32 -31.96 34.74
C VAL A 461 15.78 -32.20 36.15
N SER A 462 16.60 -32.84 36.98
CA SER A 462 16.36 -33.01 38.42
C SER A 462 17.09 -31.92 39.19
N LEU A 463 16.36 -31.14 39.98
CA LEU A 463 16.86 -30.03 40.80
C LEU A 463 16.70 -30.39 42.28
N THR A 464 17.80 -30.53 43.02
CA THR A 464 17.77 -30.77 44.48
C THR A 464 18.17 -29.50 45.23
N TYR A 465 17.30 -28.99 46.09
CA TYR A 465 17.49 -27.74 46.85
C TYR A 465 17.07 -27.91 48.32
N ILE A 466 17.56 -27.02 49.20
CA ILE A 466 17.28 -27.05 50.64
C ILE A 466 15.93 -26.39 50.92
N THR A 467 15.06 -27.05 51.68
CA THR A 467 13.74 -26.55 52.09
C THR A 467 13.64 -26.24 53.58
N GLY A 468 14.59 -26.70 54.40
CA GLY A 468 14.63 -26.44 55.83
C GLY A 468 15.77 -27.16 56.54
N THR A 469 15.72 -27.20 57.86
CA THR A 469 16.58 -28.05 58.69
C THR A 469 15.74 -29.16 59.29
N GLU A 470 16.16 -30.40 59.10
CA GLU A 470 15.56 -31.56 59.72
C GLU A 470 16.10 -31.65 61.15
N VAL A 471 15.24 -31.37 62.13
CA VAL A 471 15.58 -31.50 63.55
C VAL A 471 15.26 -32.92 63.97
N LEU A 472 16.30 -33.72 64.20
CA LEU A 472 16.16 -35.00 64.88
C LEU A 472 16.03 -34.71 66.39
N ASP A 473 15.03 -35.29 67.06
CA ASP A 473 14.83 -35.21 68.53
C ASP A 473 15.88 -36.03 69.30
N ILE A 474 17.16 -35.81 69.01
CA ILE A 474 18.31 -36.46 69.63
C ILE A 474 19.28 -35.36 70.06
N PRO A 475 19.51 -35.14 71.37
CA PRO A 475 20.44 -34.12 71.86
C PRO A 475 21.86 -34.36 71.33
N GLY A 476 22.40 -33.39 70.60
CA GLY A 476 23.76 -33.45 70.02
C GLY A 476 23.86 -34.05 68.61
N ALA A 477 22.74 -34.42 67.98
CA ALA A 477 22.76 -34.87 66.58
C ALA A 477 23.04 -33.71 65.61
N PRO A 478 23.82 -33.95 64.53
CA PRO A 478 24.07 -32.93 63.51
C PRO A 478 22.77 -32.53 62.82
N MET A 479 22.52 -31.22 62.68
CA MET A 479 21.41 -30.70 61.88
C MET A 479 21.62 -31.08 60.42
N MET A 480 20.72 -31.90 59.87
CA MET A 480 20.74 -32.27 58.45
C MET A 480 19.85 -31.29 57.67
N PRO A 481 20.30 -30.77 56.51
CA PRO A 481 19.45 -29.95 55.67
C PRO A 481 18.34 -30.82 55.08
N ALA A 482 17.08 -30.45 55.30
CA ALA A 482 15.96 -31.05 54.61
C ALA A 482 16.04 -30.63 53.13
N THR A 483 16.09 -31.61 52.23
CA THR A 483 16.20 -31.37 50.78
C THR A 483 14.97 -31.87 50.05
N GLU A 484 14.53 -31.11 49.05
CA GLU A 484 13.48 -31.53 48.13
C GLU A 484 14.07 -31.67 46.72
N THR A 485 13.58 -32.64 45.95
CA THR A 485 13.97 -32.81 44.54
C THR A 485 12.77 -32.58 43.64
N ALA A 486 12.87 -31.59 42.76
CA ALA A 486 11.89 -31.32 41.71
C ALA A 486 12.41 -31.85 40.37
N LYS A 487 11.52 -32.45 39.57
CA LYS A 487 11.83 -32.88 38.20
C LYS A 487 10.99 -32.07 37.22
N THR A 488 11.62 -31.60 36.15
CA THR A 488 10.98 -30.83 35.08
C THR A 488 11.72 -31.05 33.76
N SER A 489 11.17 -30.67 32.62
CA SER A 489 11.94 -30.68 31.37
C SER A 489 12.89 -29.49 31.30
N LEU A 490 13.98 -29.61 30.55
CA LEU A 490 14.91 -28.50 30.33
C LEU A 490 14.19 -27.29 29.68
N TRP A 491 13.24 -27.57 28.78
CA TRP A 491 12.37 -26.55 28.21
C TRP A 491 11.53 -25.83 29.30
N GLN A 492 10.84 -26.57 30.17
CA GLN A 492 10.05 -25.97 31.25
C GLN A 492 10.92 -25.21 32.26
N LEU A 493 12.12 -25.71 32.55
CA LEU A 493 13.11 -25.01 33.37
C LEU A 493 13.47 -23.66 32.75
N ALA A 494 13.77 -23.65 31.44
CA ALA A 494 14.16 -22.43 30.74
C ALA A 494 13.02 -21.41 30.64
N HIS A 495 11.77 -21.84 30.45
CA HIS A 495 10.61 -20.95 30.26
C HIS A 495 9.93 -20.51 31.54
N THR A 496 10.05 -21.26 32.63
CA THR A 496 9.34 -20.97 33.89
C THR A 496 10.27 -20.30 34.90
N HIS A 497 9.96 -19.05 35.27
CA HIS A 497 10.75 -18.31 36.26
C HIS A 497 10.93 -19.05 37.59
N ALA A 498 9.88 -19.70 38.11
CA ALA A 498 9.96 -20.45 39.37
C ALA A 498 10.99 -21.59 39.31
N TYR A 499 11.11 -22.29 38.18
CA TYR A 499 12.12 -23.33 37.99
C TYR A 499 13.52 -22.76 37.78
N ARG A 500 13.66 -21.62 37.07
CA ARG A 500 14.94 -20.90 36.96
C ARG A 500 15.46 -20.45 38.33
N ALA A 501 14.60 -19.91 39.19
CA ALA A 501 14.95 -19.54 40.56
C ALA A 501 15.41 -20.76 41.37
N LYS A 502 14.66 -21.87 41.35
CA LYS A 502 15.06 -23.13 42.01
C LYS A 502 16.40 -23.67 41.48
N ALA A 503 16.66 -23.54 40.18
CA ALA A 503 17.91 -24.01 39.58
C ALA A 503 19.13 -23.19 40.03
N LYS A 504 18.98 -21.88 40.28
CA LYS A 504 20.07 -21.05 40.85
C LYS A 504 20.50 -21.52 42.23
N ASP A 505 19.53 -21.84 43.08
CA ASP A 505 19.76 -22.24 44.48
C ASP A 505 19.98 -23.76 44.64
N ALA A 506 19.88 -24.53 43.56
CA ALA A 506 20.06 -25.97 43.58
C ALA A 506 21.49 -26.39 44.01
N LEU A 507 21.54 -27.33 44.94
CA LEU A 507 22.74 -28.03 45.39
C LEU A 507 23.21 -29.03 44.34
N LEU A 508 22.28 -29.79 43.75
CA LEU A 508 22.54 -30.79 42.71
C LEU A 508 21.62 -30.52 41.51
N ILE A 509 22.19 -30.64 40.30
CA ILE A 509 21.46 -30.61 39.04
C ILE A 509 21.92 -31.81 38.22
N GLN A 510 20.98 -32.63 37.75
CA GLN A 510 21.24 -33.74 36.84
C GLN A 510 20.29 -33.69 35.65
N ALA A 511 20.84 -33.72 34.44
CA ALA A 511 20.08 -33.83 33.19
C ALA A 511 20.10 -35.29 32.70
N MET A 512 18.93 -35.81 32.35
CA MET A 512 18.72 -37.17 31.86
C MET A 512 17.94 -37.12 30.55
N ASP A 513 18.17 -38.07 29.64
CA ASP A 513 17.30 -38.27 28.49
C ASP A 513 16.00 -39.02 28.88
N SER A 514 15.15 -39.29 27.88
CA SER A 514 13.88 -40.01 28.07
C SER A 514 14.05 -41.46 28.53
N GLU A 515 15.24 -42.04 28.39
CA GLU A 515 15.56 -43.41 28.81
C GLU A 515 16.21 -43.44 30.22
N GLY A 516 16.44 -42.27 30.82
CA GLY A 516 17.05 -42.11 32.13
C GLY A 516 18.58 -42.12 32.12
N ALA A 517 19.21 -42.09 30.94
CA ALA A 517 20.67 -41.99 30.85
C ALA A 517 21.13 -40.54 31.12
N VAL A 518 22.19 -40.41 31.90
CA VAL A 518 22.71 -39.10 32.33
C VAL A 518 23.43 -38.41 31.16
N ILE A 519 23.01 -37.18 30.85
CA ILE A 519 23.64 -36.33 29.84
C ILE A 519 24.77 -35.55 30.51
N SER A 520 25.97 -36.14 30.57
CA SER A 520 27.13 -35.58 31.30
C SER A 520 27.55 -34.18 30.85
N LYS A 521 27.29 -33.81 29.60
CA LYS A 521 27.60 -32.49 29.05
C LYS A 521 26.64 -31.38 29.51
N LEU A 522 25.47 -31.72 30.04
CA LEU A 522 24.52 -30.79 30.66
C LEU A 522 24.65 -30.86 32.18
N ASP A 523 25.82 -30.50 32.68
CA ASP A 523 26.14 -30.50 34.10
C ASP A 523 25.53 -29.28 34.83
N LYS A 524 25.71 -29.24 36.16
CA LYS A 524 25.24 -28.13 37.01
C LYS A 524 25.75 -26.78 36.53
N THR A 525 26.98 -26.71 36.03
CA THR A 525 27.60 -25.47 35.57
C THR A 525 26.87 -24.94 34.33
N THR A 526 26.69 -25.80 33.33
CA THR A 526 26.01 -25.47 32.06
C THR A 526 24.56 -25.03 32.28
N VAL A 527 23.80 -25.74 33.12
CA VAL A 527 22.40 -25.37 33.40
C VAL A 527 22.31 -24.04 34.16
N LYS A 528 23.22 -23.77 35.11
CA LYS A 528 23.26 -22.47 35.80
C LYS A 528 23.70 -21.33 34.87
N GLU A 529 24.62 -21.58 33.95
CA GLU A 529 25.03 -20.61 32.92
C GLU A 529 23.88 -20.26 31.98
N LEU A 530 23.09 -21.25 31.52
CA LEU A 530 21.87 -21.02 30.72
C LEU A 530 20.89 -20.11 31.47
N VAL A 531 20.56 -20.45 32.72
CA VAL A 531 19.64 -19.64 33.54
C VAL A 531 20.17 -18.22 33.73
N THR A 532 21.47 -18.08 34.00
CA THR A 532 22.11 -16.77 34.16
C THR A 532 22.06 -15.96 32.87
N THR A 533 22.30 -16.60 31.73
CA THR A 533 22.28 -15.95 30.41
C THR A 533 20.89 -15.42 30.07
N ILE A 534 19.84 -16.23 30.27
CA ILE A 534 18.43 -15.85 30.06
C ILE A 534 18.04 -14.64 30.92
N GLU A 535 18.49 -14.60 32.18
CA GLU A 535 18.11 -13.55 33.12
C GLU A 535 19.02 -12.32 33.08
N THR A 536 20.15 -12.39 32.35
CA THR A 536 21.08 -11.27 32.21
C THR A 536 20.48 -10.19 31.29
N PRO A 537 20.25 -8.96 31.78
CA PRO A 537 19.60 -7.91 30.98
C PRO A 537 20.38 -7.52 29.71
N GLN A 538 21.70 -7.73 29.67
CA GLN A 538 22.54 -7.40 28.52
C GLN A 538 22.22 -8.28 27.29
N HIS A 539 22.11 -9.59 27.43
CA HIS A 539 21.79 -10.49 26.31
C HIS A 539 20.41 -10.21 25.72
N LEU A 540 19.41 -9.94 26.56
CA LEU A 540 18.10 -9.49 26.09
C LEU A 540 18.19 -8.14 25.37
N SER A 541 19.04 -7.22 25.86
CA SER A 541 19.26 -5.93 25.22
C SER A 541 19.88 -6.08 23.83
N GLU A 542 20.89 -6.93 23.68
CA GLU A 542 21.53 -7.23 22.39
C GLU A 542 20.55 -7.88 21.41
N TYR A 543 19.74 -8.83 21.88
CA TYR A 543 18.71 -9.45 21.06
C TYR A 543 17.66 -8.43 20.57
N LEU A 544 17.18 -7.56 21.46
CA LEU A 544 16.22 -6.51 21.10
C LEU A 544 16.84 -5.47 20.17
N ASP A 545 18.09 -5.06 20.39
CA ASP A 545 18.79 -4.11 19.54
C ASP A 545 19.03 -4.69 18.14
N LEU A 546 19.45 -5.95 18.04
CA LEU A 546 19.67 -6.63 16.76
C LEU A 546 18.41 -6.62 15.90
N ASN A 547 17.27 -6.96 16.51
CA ASN A 547 16.01 -7.14 15.79
C ASN A 547 15.22 -5.83 15.59
N LEU A 548 15.29 -4.88 16.52
CA LEU A 548 14.46 -3.66 16.50
C LEU A 548 15.23 -2.40 16.08
N LYS A 549 16.57 -2.39 16.11
CA LYS A 549 17.39 -1.25 15.64
C LYS A 549 18.14 -1.52 14.35
N THR A 550 18.70 -2.72 14.18
CA THR A 550 19.65 -2.98 13.08
C THR A 550 19.12 -3.89 11.98
N SER A 551 18.07 -4.68 12.23
CA SER A 551 17.51 -5.61 11.24
C SER A 551 17.00 -4.90 9.97
N ALA A 552 16.82 -5.66 8.89
CA ALA A 552 16.20 -5.14 7.67
C ALA A 552 14.81 -4.54 7.94
N TYR A 553 14.02 -5.20 8.79
CA TYR A 553 12.74 -4.68 9.26
C TYR A 553 12.90 -3.33 9.99
N ALA A 554 13.87 -3.20 10.90
CA ALA A 554 14.12 -1.96 11.63
C ALA A 554 14.46 -0.80 10.70
N GLN A 555 15.25 -1.04 9.64
CA GLN A 555 15.56 -0.03 8.62
C GLN A 555 14.31 0.37 7.83
N GLN A 556 13.47 -0.58 7.44
CA GLN A 556 12.21 -0.32 6.76
C GLN A 556 11.24 0.49 7.64
N LEU A 557 11.15 0.16 8.93
CA LEU A 557 10.33 0.89 9.91
C LEU A 557 10.85 2.33 10.07
N LYS A 558 12.17 2.51 10.21
CA LYS A 558 12.82 3.83 10.30
C LYS A 558 12.50 4.68 9.07
N GLN A 559 12.66 4.13 7.87
CA GLN A 559 12.41 4.85 6.62
C GLN A 559 10.93 5.21 6.47
N SER A 560 10.02 4.27 6.70
CA SER A 560 8.58 4.51 6.58
C SER A 560 8.12 5.56 7.59
N ARG A 561 8.63 5.52 8.83
CA ARG A 561 8.31 6.53 9.85
C ARG A 561 8.85 7.91 9.49
N LYS A 562 10.04 8.00 8.89
CA LYS A 562 10.61 9.26 8.40
C LYS A 562 9.69 9.89 7.35
N VAL A 563 9.33 9.14 6.30
CA VAL A 563 8.43 9.62 5.23
C VAL A 563 7.10 10.07 5.81
N MET A 564 6.54 9.29 6.75
CA MET A 564 5.28 9.62 7.41
C MET A 564 5.34 10.98 8.15
N LEU A 565 6.37 11.21 8.96
CA LEU A 565 6.51 12.45 9.73
C LEU A 565 6.79 13.66 8.81
N GLU A 566 7.63 13.47 7.79
CA GLU A 566 7.94 14.51 6.82
C GLU A 566 6.69 14.94 6.05
N ALA A 567 5.93 13.97 5.54
CA ALA A 567 4.69 14.23 4.84
C ALA A 567 3.66 14.94 5.73
N GLN A 568 3.50 14.51 6.98
CA GLN A 568 2.64 15.17 7.97
C GLN A 568 3.00 16.64 8.16
N MET A 569 4.28 16.95 8.38
CA MET A 569 4.72 18.32 8.62
C MET A 569 4.63 19.20 7.37
N LYS A 570 4.88 18.64 6.17
CA LYS A 570 4.74 19.37 4.90
C LYS A 570 3.28 19.71 4.58
N MET A 571 2.34 18.78 4.80
CA MET A 571 0.91 19.08 4.68
C MET A 571 0.49 20.25 5.58
N MET A 572 0.97 20.24 6.83
CA MET A 572 0.65 21.27 7.82
C MET A 572 1.32 22.61 7.50
N LEU A 573 2.49 22.61 6.84
CA LEU A 573 3.12 23.83 6.34
C LEU A 573 2.23 24.50 5.26
N LEU A 574 1.70 23.71 4.32
CA LEU A 574 0.79 24.22 3.28
C LEU A 574 -0.50 24.78 3.88
N GLU A 575 -1.05 24.15 4.91
CA GLU A 575 -2.21 24.64 5.64
C GLU A 575 -1.94 26.03 6.26
N ILE A 576 -0.86 26.18 7.04
CA ILE A 576 -0.54 27.47 7.69
C ILE A 576 -0.14 28.57 6.69
N GLU A 577 0.20 28.24 5.44
CA GLU A 577 0.39 29.22 4.39
C GLU A 577 -0.91 29.93 3.99
N GLN A 578 -2.06 29.25 4.14
CA GLN A 578 -3.40 29.81 3.89
C GLN A 578 -3.96 30.57 5.09
N LEU A 579 -3.43 30.31 6.28
CA LEU A 579 -3.81 30.98 7.52
C LEU A 579 -2.98 32.25 7.75
N ALA A 580 -3.44 33.12 8.65
CA ALA A 580 -2.73 34.33 9.08
C ALA A 580 -1.53 34.00 10.00
N PHE A 581 -0.65 33.08 9.58
CA PHE A 581 0.54 32.68 10.32
C PHE A 581 1.72 33.62 10.06
N ALA A 582 2.57 33.84 11.07
CA ALA A 582 3.69 34.77 10.98
C ALA A 582 4.68 34.38 9.85
N PRO A 583 5.03 35.30 8.92
CA PRO A 583 5.93 34.99 7.80
C PRO A 583 7.29 34.44 8.22
N ALA A 584 7.88 35.00 9.29
CA ALA A 584 9.16 34.52 9.83
C ALA A 584 9.07 33.08 10.33
N GLY A 585 7.97 32.73 11.01
CA GLY A 585 7.75 31.36 11.49
C GLY A 585 7.66 30.36 10.34
N ARG A 586 6.99 30.72 9.22
CA ARG A 586 6.94 29.88 8.01
C ARG A 586 8.32 29.63 7.42
N GLU A 587 9.16 30.67 7.32
CA GLU A 587 10.53 30.53 6.83
C GLU A 587 11.38 29.60 7.71
N TRP A 588 11.20 29.67 9.04
CA TRP A 588 11.90 28.80 9.98
C TRP A 588 11.45 27.35 9.85
N ILE A 589 10.14 27.09 9.79
CA ILE A 589 9.60 25.73 9.58
C ILE A 589 10.12 25.17 8.27
N LYS A 590 10.04 25.94 7.17
CA LYS A 590 10.54 25.53 5.86
C LYS A 590 12.04 25.20 5.90
N ALA A 591 12.85 26.02 6.56
CA ALA A 591 14.28 25.71 6.74
C ALA A 591 14.53 24.39 7.50
N VAL A 592 13.70 24.07 8.50
CA VAL A 592 13.78 22.80 9.23
C VAL A 592 13.34 21.61 8.36
N LEU A 593 12.27 21.75 7.57
CA LEU A 593 11.77 20.66 6.72
C LEU A 593 12.66 20.39 5.51
N ASP A 594 13.23 21.44 4.89
CA ASP A 594 14.18 21.32 3.77
C ASP A 594 15.51 20.72 4.21
N SER A 595 15.91 20.94 5.47
CA SER A 595 17.17 20.45 6.03
C SER A 595 16.99 20.09 7.52
N PRO A 596 16.52 18.85 7.80
CA PRO A 596 16.19 18.42 9.15
C PRO A 596 17.42 18.30 10.06
N ALA A 597 18.57 17.92 9.52
CA ALA A 597 19.82 17.91 10.26
C ALA A 597 20.33 19.34 10.55
N PRO A 598 20.78 19.65 11.79
CA PRO A 598 21.21 21.00 12.16
C PRO A 598 22.39 21.51 11.33
N GLN A 599 23.31 20.62 10.97
CA GLN A 599 24.58 20.95 10.33
C GLN A 599 24.43 21.45 8.88
N TRP A 600 23.36 21.05 8.19
CA TRP A 600 23.11 21.40 6.79
C TRP A 600 22.02 22.45 6.63
N ARG A 601 21.50 22.98 7.73
CA ARG A 601 20.35 23.89 7.71
C ARG A 601 20.77 25.29 7.28
N ARG A 602 20.08 25.84 6.27
CA ARG A 602 20.29 27.22 5.83
C ARG A 602 20.04 28.22 6.96
N THR A 603 20.80 29.32 6.96
CA THR A 603 20.53 30.46 7.83
C THR A 603 19.40 31.31 7.26
N ILE A 604 18.57 31.89 8.14
CA ILE A 604 17.50 32.82 7.75
C ILE A 604 17.89 34.19 8.26
N LYS A 605 18.10 35.15 7.35
CA LYS A 605 18.56 36.51 7.67
C LYS A 605 19.85 36.53 8.52
N GLY A 606 20.77 35.60 8.24
CA GLY A 606 22.03 35.44 8.99
C GLY A 606 21.91 34.68 10.31
N GLU A 607 20.70 34.27 10.71
CA GLU A 607 20.48 33.55 11.96
C GLU A 607 20.36 32.05 11.73
N ALA A 608 21.09 31.27 12.53
CA ALA A 608 20.98 29.81 12.50
C ALA A 608 19.67 29.37 13.16
N ILE A 609 18.86 28.58 12.47
CA ILE A 609 17.59 28.06 13.02
C ILE A 609 17.85 26.79 13.82
N GLU A 610 17.35 26.76 15.05
CA GLU A 610 17.51 25.65 15.99
C GLU A 610 16.14 25.02 16.31
N VAL A 611 16.15 23.71 16.58
CA VAL A 611 14.99 23.00 17.12
C VAL A 611 15.35 22.48 18.51
N ARG A 612 14.42 22.59 19.45
CA ARG A 612 14.56 22.01 20.80
C ARG A 612 13.40 21.09 21.12
N PHE A 613 13.69 19.88 21.60
CA PHE A 613 12.69 18.92 22.07
C PHE A 613 12.27 19.24 23.49
N PHE A 614 10.97 19.14 23.77
CA PHE A 614 10.46 19.20 25.13
C PHE A 614 10.87 17.95 25.90
N THR A 615 11.39 18.12 27.10
CA THR A 615 11.79 17.01 27.97
C THR A 615 11.25 17.20 29.37
N VAL A 616 10.75 16.10 29.95
CA VAL A 616 10.25 16.07 31.33
C VAL A 616 10.93 14.93 32.06
N ASN A 617 11.62 15.23 33.16
CA ASN A 617 12.38 14.27 33.96
C ASN A 617 13.28 13.39 33.07
N GLN A 618 14.05 14.03 32.19
CA GLN A 618 14.94 13.38 31.20
C GLN A 618 14.22 12.53 30.13
N PHE A 619 12.89 12.41 30.17
CA PHE A 619 12.10 11.79 29.11
C PHE A 619 11.87 12.80 27.99
N LYS A 620 12.38 12.50 26.79
CA LYS A 620 12.23 13.34 25.61
C LYS A 620 10.87 13.11 24.95
N MET A 621 10.04 14.15 24.91
CA MET A 621 8.76 14.13 24.23
C MET A 621 8.94 14.47 22.76
N THR A 622 9.07 13.44 21.95
CA THR A 622 9.35 13.54 20.51
C THR A 622 8.29 14.29 19.70
N ASN A 623 7.08 14.41 20.22
CA ASN A 623 5.97 15.08 19.53
C ASN A 623 5.86 16.57 19.88
N VAL A 624 6.71 17.10 20.77
CA VAL A 624 6.68 18.51 21.18
C VAL A 624 8.04 19.15 20.95
N MET A 625 8.10 20.10 20.03
CA MET A 625 9.33 20.77 19.60
C MET A 625 9.15 22.28 19.54
N LEU A 626 10.20 23.04 19.86
CA LEU A 626 10.29 24.47 19.61
C LEU A 626 11.24 24.74 18.44
N ILE A 627 10.86 25.67 17.56
CA ILE A 627 11.67 26.13 16.44
C ILE A 627 11.85 27.64 16.58
N ALA A 628 13.10 28.09 16.63
CA ALA A 628 13.44 29.51 16.69
C ALA A 628 14.91 29.73 16.26
N PRO A 629 15.31 30.98 15.97
CA PRO A 629 16.73 31.31 15.82
C PRO A 629 17.53 31.00 17.08
N ALA A 630 18.77 30.54 16.90
CA ALA A 630 19.70 30.25 17.99
C ALA A 630 19.87 31.49 18.90
N GLY A 631 19.76 31.28 20.20
CA GLY A 631 19.84 32.35 21.21
C GLY A 631 18.57 33.17 21.42
N LYS A 632 17.48 32.93 20.66
CA LYS A 632 16.20 33.66 20.82
C LYS A 632 15.12 32.92 21.60
N PHE A 633 15.39 31.72 22.13
CA PHE A 633 14.39 30.90 22.82
C PHE A 633 13.76 31.54 24.05
N ASP A 634 14.48 32.42 24.77
CA ASP A 634 13.99 32.96 26.04
C ASP A 634 13.15 34.25 25.86
N LYS A 635 13.54 35.10 24.90
CA LYS A 635 12.98 36.46 24.75
C LYS A 635 12.41 36.76 23.36
N GLY A 636 12.67 35.91 22.37
CA GLY A 636 12.24 36.11 20.99
C GLY A 636 11.00 35.28 20.64
N PRO A 637 10.43 35.54 19.45
CA PRO A 637 9.34 34.74 18.94
C PRO A 637 9.74 33.29 18.68
N LEU A 638 8.78 32.39 18.85
CA LEU A 638 8.96 30.94 18.83
C LEU A 638 7.84 30.30 18.02
N VAL A 639 8.18 29.21 17.33
CA VAL A 639 7.20 28.29 16.78
C VAL A 639 7.15 27.05 17.66
N LEU A 640 5.97 26.69 18.15
CA LEU A 640 5.73 25.40 18.80
C LEU A 640 5.17 24.41 17.79
N CYS A 641 5.76 23.22 17.73
CA CYS A 641 5.29 22.09 16.96
C CYS A 641 4.75 21.02 17.92
N THR A 642 3.47 20.66 17.78
CA THR A 642 2.78 19.62 18.55
C THR A 642 2.20 18.57 17.61
N LEU A 643 2.97 17.51 17.36
CA LEU A 643 2.53 16.42 16.48
C LEU A 643 1.41 15.62 17.14
N ASN A 644 0.34 15.33 16.38
CA ASN A 644 -0.83 14.58 16.86
C ASN A 644 -1.55 15.25 18.04
N ALA A 645 -1.53 16.59 18.11
CA ALA A 645 -2.35 17.33 19.07
C ALA A 645 -3.84 17.06 18.80
N SER A 646 -4.64 16.96 19.86
CA SER A 646 -6.06 16.61 19.76
C SER A 646 -6.92 17.67 19.08
N ASP A 647 -6.41 18.91 18.99
CA ASP A 647 -7.05 20.02 18.30
C ASP A 647 -6.66 20.11 16.81
N GLY A 648 -5.85 19.17 16.31
CA GLY A 648 -5.47 19.07 14.90
C GLY A 648 -4.42 20.08 14.44
N ILE A 649 -4.12 21.11 15.23
CA ILE A 649 -3.15 22.14 14.83
C ILE A 649 -1.74 21.64 15.17
N VAL A 650 -0.84 21.61 14.19
CA VAL A 650 0.56 21.16 14.41
C VAL A 650 1.49 22.32 14.75
N PHE A 651 1.40 23.46 14.07
CA PHE A 651 2.29 24.61 14.28
C PHE A 651 1.57 25.78 14.95
N ARG A 652 2.20 26.39 15.97
CA ARG A 652 1.70 27.59 16.65
C ARG A 652 2.78 28.64 16.73
N TRP A 653 2.38 29.89 16.60
CA TRP A 653 3.26 31.04 16.78
C TRP A 653 3.08 31.65 18.17
N PHE A 654 4.20 31.92 18.84
CA PHE A 654 4.22 32.63 20.12
C PHE A 654 5.25 33.76 20.07
N ASN A 655 4.95 34.89 20.70
CA ASN A 655 5.85 36.05 20.71
C ASN A 655 7.02 35.91 21.71
N SER A 656 6.92 35.00 22.68
CA SER A 656 7.97 34.72 23.67
C SER A 656 7.73 33.40 24.41
N MET A 657 8.74 32.91 25.13
CA MET A 657 8.59 31.76 26.04
C MET A 657 7.57 32.03 27.14
N PHE A 658 7.51 33.28 27.63
CA PHE A 658 6.52 33.69 28.63
C PHE A 658 5.10 33.51 28.08
N HIS A 659 4.83 34.04 26.87
CA HIS A 659 3.53 33.89 26.21
C HIS A 659 3.16 32.42 26.04
N LEU A 660 4.07 31.60 25.51
CA LEU A 660 3.87 30.16 25.33
C LEU A 660 3.55 29.44 26.66
N THR A 661 4.23 29.81 27.74
CA THR A 661 4.03 29.17 29.05
C THR A 661 2.64 29.50 29.60
N THR A 662 2.28 30.79 29.64
CA THR A 662 1.04 31.26 30.27
C THR A 662 -0.21 30.95 29.44
N THR A 663 -0.12 30.89 28.12
CA THR A 663 -1.30 30.71 27.25
C THR A 663 -1.47 29.29 26.72
N PHE A 664 -0.50 28.40 26.92
CA PHE A 664 -0.56 27.05 26.33
C PHE A 664 -0.01 25.95 27.22
N LEU A 665 1.22 26.07 27.75
CA LEU A 665 1.80 24.97 28.54
C LEU A 665 1.04 24.70 29.84
N GLU A 666 0.43 25.72 30.43
CA GLU A 666 -0.32 25.63 31.70
C GLU A 666 -1.78 25.21 31.51
N GLU A 667 -2.27 25.15 30.26
CA GLU A 667 -3.66 24.83 29.91
C GLU A 667 -3.99 23.34 30.04
N VAL A 668 -5.23 23.05 30.46
CA VAL A 668 -5.70 21.67 30.70
C VAL A 668 -5.68 20.81 29.43
N PRO A 669 -6.12 21.28 28.24
CA PRO A 669 -6.07 20.49 27.01
C PRO A 669 -4.65 20.05 26.62
N PHE A 670 -3.66 20.92 26.80
CA PHE A 670 -2.27 20.57 26.52
C PHE A 670 -1.73 19.53 27.51
N GLN A 671 -2.06 19.64 28.79
CA GLN A 671 -1.69 18.62 29.79
C GLN A 671 -2.31 17.26 29.46
N GLN A 672 -3.56 17.23 29.00
CA GLN A 672 -4.22 16.00 28.53
C GLN A 672 -3.51 15.41 27.31
N TYR A 673 -3.12 16.25 26.35
CA TYR A 673 -2.32 15.82 25.21
C TYR A 673 -0.97 15.25 25.65
N LEU A 674 -0.22 15.94 26.52
CA LEU A 674 1.04 15.44 27.07
C LEU A 674 0.87 14.08 27.76
N LEU A 675 -0.21 13.91 28.51
CA LEU A 675 -0.53 12.64 29.17
C LEU A 675 -0.68 11.48 28.20
N LYS A 676 -1.29 11.70 27.04
CA LYS A 676 -1.41 10.69 25.98
C LYS A 676 -0.04 10.34 25.37
N GLN A 677 0.87 11.30 25.32
CA GLN A 677 2.23 11.10 24.77
C GLN A 677 3.19 10.39 25.73
N ILE A 678 2.87 10.33 27.03
CA ILE A 678 3.71 9.68 28.03
C ILE A 678 3.33 8.19 28.16
N PRO A 679 4.29 7.26 28.06
CA PRO A 679 4.02 5.85 28.32
C PRO A 679 3.46 5.61 29.72
N LEU A 680 2.52 4.66 29.82
CA LEU A 680 1.83 4.32 31.07
C LEU A 680 2.80 4.04 32.22
N SER A 681 3.93 3.41 31.92
CA SER A 681 4.99 3.07 32.87
C SER A 681 5.61 4.27 33.58
N ARG A 682 5.68 5.44 32.91
CA ARG A 682 6.28 6.67 33.41
C ARG A 682 5.27 7.76 33.76
N ARG A 683 3.99 7.55 33.43
CA ARG A 683 2.95 8.59 33.56
C ARG A 683 2.87 9.18 34.97
N LEU A 684 2.92 8.35 36.01
CA LEU A 684 2.86 8.82 37.40
C LEU A 684 4.08 9.68 37.80
N GLU A 685 5.29 9.25 37.42
CA GLU A 685 6.53 9.98 37.70
C GLU A 685 6.58 11.30 36.94
N THR A 686 6.26 11.28 35.65
CA THR A 686 6.22 12.47 34.79
C THR A 686 5.15 13.46 35.24
N LEU A 687 3.97 12.99 35.66
CA LEU A 687 2.92 13.82 36.24
C LEU A 687 3.37 14.53 37.52
N ARG A 688 4.00 13.79 38.45
CA ARG A 688 4.56 14.38 39.68
C ARG A 688 5.63 15.42 39.37
N ALA A 689 6.48 15.18 38.38
CA ALA A 689 7.49 16.13 37.95
C ALA A 689 6.89 17.41 37.34
N MET A 690 5.85 17.29 36.52
CA MET A 690 5.14 18.45 35.96
C MET A 690 4.37 19.23 37.03
N GLN A 691 3.71 18.54 37.96
CA GLN A 691 3.00 19.16 39.07
C GLN A 691 3.98 19.87 40.02
N TYR A 692 5.12 19.24 40.33
CA TYR A 692 6.20 19.87 41.07
C TYR A 692 6.74 21.11 40.36
N GLU A 693 6.91 21.11 39.03
CA GLU A 693 7.33 22.32 38.31
C GLU A 693 6.31 23.45 38.43
N LYS A 694 5.01 23.13 38.31
CA LYS A 694 3.91 24.09 38.46
C LYS A 694 3.87 24.70 39.87
N GLU A 695 4.03 23.88 40.90
CA GLU A 695 3.98 24.30 42.30
C GLU A 695 5.28 25.03 42.72
N ALA A 696 6.45 24.49 42.37
CA ALA A 696 7.76 25.01 42.76
C ALA A 696 8.17 26.30 42.03
N LYS A 697 7.54 26.65 40.88
CA LYS A 697 7.76 27.92 40.15
C LYS A 697 7.61 29.16 41.05
N HIS A 698 6.80 29.07 42.10
CA HIS A 698 6.52 30.16 43.05
C HIS A 698 7.46 30.18 44.27
N TRP A 699 8.23 29.10 44.50
CA TRP A 699 9.04 28.91 45.71
C TRP A 699 10.55 28.76 45.43
N ARG A 700 10.97 28.76 44.16
CA ARG A 700 12.39 28.66 43.80
C ARG A 700 13.08 30.03 43.89
N PRO A 701 14.30 30.10 44.44
CA PRO A 701 15.11 31.31 44.38
C PRO A 701 15.36 31.69 42.90
N PRO A 702 15.28 32.99 42.53
CA PRO A 702 15.54 33.43 41.15
C PRO A 702 16.89 32.91 40.64
N GLN A 703 17.00 32.61 39.33
CA GLN A 703 18.20 32.07 38.67
C GLN A 703 19.50 32.83 39.02
N VAL A 704 19.39 34.10 39.37
CA VAL A 704 20.48 34.96 39.88
C VAL A 704 21.17 34.32 41.10
N LEU A 705 20.44 33.71 42.02
CA LEU A 705 21.01 33.06 43.22
C LEU A 705 21.74 31.75 42.90
N THR A 706 21.32 31.02 41.87
CA THR A 706 22.01 29.80 41.41
C THR A 706 23.24 30.07 40.54
N GLN A 707 23.40 31.28 40.01
CA GLN A 707 24.62 31.68 39.27
C GLN A 707 25.81 31.98 40.21
N PHE A 708 25.57 32.22 41.50
CA PHE A 708 26.61 32.43 42.50
C PHE A 708 27.16 31.14 43.12
N SER A 709 26.69 29.96 42.71
CA SER A 709 27.27 28.69 43.18
C SER A 709 28.58 28.40 42.46
N LEU A 710 29.65 28.13 43.21
CA LEU A 710 31.01 27.84 42.74
C LEU A 710 31.12 26.60 41.82
N ILE A 711 30.05 25.80 41.70
CA ILE A 711 29.95 24.66 40.79
C ILE A 711 28.73 24.92 39.90
N PRO A 712 28.87 25.01 38.56
CA PRO A 712 27.73 25.16 37.67
C PRO A 712 26.88 23.89 37.71
N ILE A 713 25.73 23.93 38.38
CA ILE A 713 24.79 22.82 38.40
C ILE A 713 24.06 22.80 37.04
N PRO A 714 24.12 21.71 36.26
CA PRO A 714 23.37 21.59 35.03
C PRO A 714 21.88 21.89 35.26
N SER A 715 21.28 22.74 34.43
CA SER A 715 19.85 23.11 34.55
C SER A 715 18.91 21.91 34.57
N ARG A 716 19.31 20.78 33.99
CA ARG A 716 18.59 19.49 34.00
C ARG A 716 18.45 18.85 35.39
N LEU A 717 19.29 19.24 36.36
CA LEU A 717 19.20 18.79 37.76
C LEU A 717 18.35 19.73 38.62
N LEU A 718 18.07 20.95 38.13
CA LEU A 718 17.32 22.00 38.83
C LEU A 718 15.89 22.18 38.29
N HIS A 719 15.67 21.85 37.02
CA HIS A 719 14.38 21.95 36.33
C HIS A 719 13.99 20.59 35.74
N PRO A 720 12.96 19.92 36.27
CA PRO A 720 12.41 18.70 35.66
C PRO A 720 11.84 18.92 34.26
N VAL A 721 11.49 20.16 33.86
CA VAL A 721 10.92 20.46 32.54
C VAL A 721 11.84 21.42 31.79
N VAL A 722 12.44 20.95 30.67
CA VAL A 722 13.36 21.76 29.86
C VAL A 722 13.26 21.44 28.37
N PHE A 723 13.62 22.41 27.54
CA PHE A 723 13.77 22.23 26.09
C PHE A 723 15.24 21.97 25.73
N ILE A 724 15.53 20.82 25.14
CA ILE A 724 16.90 20.38 24.81
C ILE A 724 17.12 20.48 23.30
N ARG A 725 18.24 21.08 22.91
CA ARG A 725 18.66 21.21 21.50
C ARG A 725 18.72 19.85 20.79
N GLN A 726 18.22 19.83 19.55
CA GLN A 726 18.38 18.69 18.65
C GLN A 726 19.86 18.38 18.40
N SER A 727 20.21 17.11 18.31
CA SER A 727 21.58 16.64 18.11
C SER A 727 21.85 16.18 16.67
N LYS A 728 20.84 15.66 15.99
CA LYS A 728 20.92 15.09 14.64
C LYS A 728 19.67 15.40 13.82
N ASP A 729 19.48 14.68 12.72
CA ASP A 729 18.24 14.72 11.94
C ASP A 729 17.02 14.50 12.85
N ILE A 730 16.02 15.39 12.76
CA ILE A 730 14.86 15.35 13.66
C ILE A 730 14.08 14.04 13.56
N TYR A 731 13.94 13.48 12.36
CA TYR A 731 13.17 12.27 12.14
C TYR A 731 13.89 11.05 12.70
N GLU A 732 15.21 11.04 12.56
CA GLU A 732 16.07 10.01 13.15
C GLU A 732 16.05 10.07 14.68
N GLU A 733 16.19 11.26 15.26
CA GLU A 733 16.18 11.46 16.71
C GLU A 733 14.83 11.07 17.33
N ILE A 734 13.71 11.36 16.63
CA ILE A 734 12.37 10.92 17.01
C ILE A 734 12.26 9.39 16.97
N HIS A 735 12.71 8.76 15.88
CA HIS A 735 12.64 7.30 15.72
C HIS A 735 13.46 6.58 16.80
N GLU A 736 14.70 7.01 17.04
CA GLU A 736 15.57 6.40 18.06
C GLU A 736 14.99 6.51 19.47
N THR A 737 14.36 7.65 19.79
CA THR A 737 13.74 7.83 21.10
C THR A 737 12.56 6.86 21.26
N ARG A 738 11.72 6.70 20.22
CA ARG A 738 10.56 5.79 20.23
C ARG A 738 10.97 4.32 20.25
N ILE A 739 12.00 3.92 19.51
CA ILE A 739 12.48 2.53 19.53
C ILE A 739 13.11 2.18 20.88
N THR A 740 13.86 3.11 21.48
CA THR A 740 14.41 2.93 22.84
C THR A 740 13.29 2.81 23.87
N GLN A 741 12.21 3.57 23.69
CA GLN A 741 11.02 3.46 24.52
C GLN A 741 10.37 2.06 24.39
N LEU A 742 10.14 1.58 23.17
CA LEU A 742 9.58 0.24 22.91
C LEU A 742 10.45 -0.85 23.56
N ILE A 743 11.76 -0.78 23.40
CA ILE A 743 12.72 -1.71 23.99
C ILE A 743 12.66 -1.66 25.52
N SER A 744 12.54 -0.47 26.12
CA SER A 744 12.43 -0.33 27.57
C SER A 744 11.13 -0.91 28.13
N GLU A 745 10.02 -0.78 27.39
CA GLU A 745 8.73 -1.37 27.73
C GLU A 745 8.80 -2.89 27.64
N ALA A 746 9.35 -3.43 26.54
CA ALA A 746 9.59 -4.87 26.36
C ALA A 746 10.39 -5.47 27.52
N LYS A 747 11.52 -4.84 27.89
CA LYS A 747 12.36 -5.28 29.03
C LYS A 747 11.60 -5.28 30.35
N ARG A 748 10.80 -4.24 30.61
CA ARG A 748 10.01 -4.15 31.84
C ARG A 748 8.97 -5.27 31.93
N HIS A 749 8.34 -5.64 30.81
CA HIS A 749 7.38 -6.75 30.79
C HIS A 749 8.04 -8.09 31.17
N MET A 750 9.24 -8.38 30.65
CA MET A 750 10.04 -9.54 31.09
C MET A 750 10.35 -9.53 32.59
N SER A 751 10.65 -8.36 33.17
CA SER A 751 10.92 -8.23 34.60
C SER A 751 9.68 -8.19 35.51
N GLN A 752 8.45 -8.12 34.95
CA GLN A 752 7.21 -8.07 35.73
C GLN A 752 6.51 -9.43 35.85
N GLU A 753 6.75 -10.36 34.93
CA GLU A 753 6.44 -11.79 35.13
C GLU A 753 7.12 -12.37 36.40
N THR A 754 8.07 -11.63 36.96
CA THR A 754 8.88 -11.97 38.14
C THR A 754 8.12 -11.86 39.49
N ASN A 755 7.04 -11.08 39.60
CA ASN A 755 6.48 -10.72 40.92
C ASN A 755 5.05 -11.17 41.23
N GLN A 756 4.25 -11.52 40.23
CA GLN A 756 2.90 -12.03 40.45
C GLN A 756 2.67 -13.10 39.40
N GLY A 757 2.27 -14.31 39.81
CA GLY A 757 1.94 -15.44 38.92
C GLY A 757 0.72 -15.20 38.02
N GLN A 758 0.60 -14.03 37.41
CA GLN A 758 -0.35 -13.71 36.37
C GLN A 758 0.25 -14.09 35.02
N ALA A 759 0.11 -15.37 34.67
CA ALA A 759 0.07 -15.75 33.26
C ALA A 759 -1.11 -15.00 32.62
N GLY A 760 -0.86 -14.02 31.75
CA GLY A 760 -1.95 -13.40 31.00
C GLY A 760 -1.75 -12.02 30.36
N ARG A 761 -0.67 -11.27 30.65
CA ARG A 761 -0.38 -10.03 29.90
C ARG A 761 0.77 -10.25 28.92
N SER A 762 0.48 -10.98 27.85
CA SER A 762 1.41 -11.10 26.71
C SER A 762 1.70 -9.70 26.14
N PHE A 763 2.95 -9.27 26.18
CA PHE A 763 3.39 -8.09 25.45
C PHE A 763 3.35 -8.39 23.96
N ASP A 764 2.56 -7.62 23.21
CA ASP A 764 2.43 -7.76 21.76
C ASP A 764 3.23 -6.64 21.08
N LEU A 765 4.32 -7.02 20.39
CA LEU A 765 5.18 -6.08 19.67
C LEU A 765 4.43 -5.31 18.57
N ILE A 766 3.50 -5.93 17.86
CA ILE A 766 2.72 -5.26 16.80
C ILE A 766 1.87 -4.17 17.44
N ALA A 767 1.23 -4.46 18.58
CA ALA A 767 0.46 -3.47 19.33
C ALA A 767 1.35 -2.32 19.83
N GLY A 768 2.53 -2.62 20.38
CA GLY A 768 3.49 -1.60 20.82
C GLY A 768 3.99 -0.71 19.68
N ILE A 769 4.28 -1.30 18.52
CA ILE A 769 4.67 -0.55 17.31
C ILE A 769 3.51 0.33 16.83
N ALA A 770 2.29 -0.19 16.79
CA ALA A 770 1.13 0.59 16.39
C ALA A 770 0.91 1.80 17.31
N ILE A 771 1.02 1.62 18.63
CA ILE A 771 0.82 2.69 19.62
C ILE A 771 1.91 3.77 19.51
N LEU A 772 3.17 3.39 19.29
CA LEU A 772 4.29 4.34 19.33
C LEU A 772 4.63 4.97 17.97
N PHE A 773 4.34 4.27 16.87
CA PHE A 773 4.80 4.62 15.51
C PHE A 773 3.67 4.92 14.53
N LEU A 774 2.40 4.88 14.93
CA LEU A 774 1.29 5.38 14.11
C LEU A 774 0.73 6.70 14.68
N PRO A 775 0.14 7.56 13.84
CA PRO A 775 -0.48 8.80 14.29
C PRO A 775 -1.79 8.53 15.06
N GLU A 776 -2.28 9.52 15.81
CA GLU A 776 -3.54 9.35 16.52
C GLU A 776 -4.71 9.17 15.55
N PRO A 777 -5.66 8.27 15.89
CA PRO A 777 -6.93 8.02 15.23
C PRO A 777 -7.63 9.21 14.55
N ILE A 778 -7.66 10.35 15.24
CA ILE A 778 -8.46 11.54 14.89
C ILE A 778 -7.89 12.28 13.66
N MET A 779 -6.61 12.09 13.32
CA MET A 779 -5.95 12.79 12.20
C MET A 779 -6.09 12.10 10.84
N MET A 780 -6.66 10.88 10.78
CA MET A 780 -6.73 10.07 9.56
C MET A 780 -7.87 10.38 8.57
N PRO A 781 -9.08 10.83 8.99
CA PRO A 781 -10.21 10.88 8.04
C PRO A 781 -10.14 12.01 7.01
N VAL A 782 -9.52 13.13 7.35
CA VAL A 782 -9.62 14.36 6.52
C VAL A 782 -8.59 14.39 5.39
N ALA A 783 -7.51 13.59 5.45
CA ALA A 783 -6.42 13.70 4.48
C ALA A 783 -6.33 12.58 3.43
N LEU A 784 -7.02 11.45 3.58
CA LEU A 784 -6.46 10.19 3.08
C LEU A 784 -7.31 9.31 2.16
N GLY A 785 -8.51 9.73 1.75
CA GLY A 785 -9.30 8.94 0.80
C GLY A 785 -9.66 7.51 1.27
N VAL A 786 -10.14 6.70 0.32
CA VAL A 786 -10.72 5.36 0.45
C VAL A 786 -9.73 4.35 0.98
N GLY A 787 -8.48 4.41 0.49
CA GLY A 787 -7.43 3.42 0.79
C GLY A 787 -7.10 3.31 2.28
N LEU A 788 -7.32 4.37 3.06
CA LEU A 788 -6.98 4.44 4.48
C LEU A 788 -8.19 4.42 5.42
N TYR A 789 -9.39 4.73 4.93
CA TYR A 789 -10.65 4.52 5.66
C TYR A 789 -10.87 3.04 6.03
N LYS A 790 -10.47 2.10 5.17
CA LYS A 790 -10.45 0.65 5.51
C LYS A 790 -9.57 0.33 6.71
N THR A 791 -8.40 0.96 6.75
CA THR A 791 -7.40 0.73 7.80
C THR A 791 -7.82 1.36 9.13
N TRP A 792 -8.66 2.40 9.09
CA TRP A 792 -9.32 3.03 10.23
C TRP A 792 -10.35 2.09 10.89
N ASN A 793 -11.26 1.51 10.11
CA ASN A 793 -12.29 0.60 10.61
C ASN A 793 -11.74 -0.72 11.20
N ALA A 794 -10.57 -1.18 10.73
CA ALA A 794 -9.90 -2.34 11.32
C ALA A 794 -9.33 -2.04 12.72
N PHE A 795 -8.93 -0.80 13.00
CA PHE A 795 -8.34 -0.39 14.29
C PHE A 795 -9.36 0.04 15.33
N SER A 796 -10.46 0.71 14.94
CA SER A 796 -11.55 1.03 15.87
C SER A 796 -12.08 -0.22 16.55
N LYS A 797 -12.19 -1.33 15.80
CA LYS A 797 -12.57 -2.67 16.30
C LYS A 797 -11.56 -3.30 17.28
N ILE A 798 -10.27 -2.93 17.20
CA ILE A 798 -9.22 -3.42 18.13
C ILE A 798 -9.21 -2.56 19.39
N ALA A 799 -9.41 -1.24 19.28
CA ALA A 799 -9.51 -0.32 20.42
C ALA A 799 -10.76 -0.57 21.28
N THR A 800 -11.87 -1.01 20.67
CA THR A 800 -13.11 -1.37 21.38
C THR A 800 -13.08 -2.72 22.10
N LYS A 801 -11.96 -3.47 22.03
CA LYS A 801 -11.77 -4.73 22.78
C LYS A 801 -11.03 -4.56 24.12
N GLU A 802 -10.73 -3.34 24.56
CA GLU A 802 -10.47 -3.10 25.98
C GLU A 802 -11.80 -2.85 26.72
N PRO A 803 -12.10 -3.57 27.82
CA PRO A 803 -13.29 -3.27 28.62
C PRO A 803 -13.19 -1.83 29.17
N PRO A 804 -14.33 -1.14 29.39
CA PRO A 804 -14.34 0.20 29.94
C PRO A 804 -13.62 0.19 31.29
N ARG A 805 -12.49 0.90 31.37
CA ARG A 805 -11.79 1.14 32.63
C ARG A 805 -12.59 2.18 33.40
N SER A 806 -13.39 1.73 34.37
CA SER A 806 -13.80 2.58 35.49
C SER A 806 -12.57 2.98 36.30
N PHE A 807 -12.58 4.22 36.78
CA PHE A 807 -11.56 4.85 37.63
C PHE A 807 -11.06 3.97 38.78
#